data_AF-A0A7X0RLF1-F1
#
_entry.id   AF-A0A7X0RLF1-F1
#
_cell.length_a   1.000
_cell.length_b   1.000
_cell.length_c   1.000
_cell.angle_alpha   90.00
_cell.angle_beta   90.00
_cell.angle_gamma   90.00
#
_symmetry.space_group_name_H-M   'P 1'
#
loop_
_entity.id
_entity.type
_entity.pdbx_description
1 polymer ?
#
loop_
_entity_poly.entity_id
_entity_poly.type
_entity_poly.pdbx_seq_one_letter_code
_entity_poly.pdbx_strand_id
1 'polypeptide(L)'
;MRFGTKSMMWVLAMALALPLFAVRAPSRANASTPVAGESIALKALSNNNYVCADNSGASPLIANRTSAGSWEQFAVKDAGGGLYALQANVNGKYVSKQANNQLVANATTIGANEKFQIVDAGGNQIYILSNANGKYVSADVSTTVPLHADSDSAGPAETFERVVIFSPNPQGPHYLGVTFGFSDRTLHGGSYDNQGNQILNLPLFKATADESKFWDNYVEELLSAGVDFVAPTIRGYLDPPLSANSGGDTRKLSGLVAAINRRGAADRLKISALDDTPASMTDKKNAFKHGTGGYNPKFDVGDADGTGEGGYKYIWDNNLRAFFQAVPDNMRFKIDGRPVIYEWGIGDFAFTNQGNGNLKKMVEYVRQQAQTEFGVNPFLIVDQSWLSEDPTVASVVDGVHNWFPVPGGKSINTFNGKNFAVTVPSFRFDVGSTHMEIQPNHGQTLKDNLAATVPISLVTLVEGFSDWEENAAMWRGRDGTYAQTWYDYPNQMINILRQFSRDPFPSALRVEAESADAYSDTTAGNVFGFYRDGDLDVGETGDTGGGWNVGNIAPGEWLEWKEVPLQGTVTLKVRVATPNSGKRLRFVVDGVAGPTTTLPNTGGWQTYQTVNAGTFTFPSGSYHTVRLEMIDGDFNVNYWTN
;
A
#
# COMPACT_ATOMS: atom_id res chain seq x y z
N MET A 1 -69.62 -21.33 12.41
CA MET A 1 -68.22 -21.14 11.97
C MET A 1 -67.57 -20.08 12.86
N ARG A 2 -66.33 -20.35 13.29
CA ARG A 2 -65.52 -19.69 14.35
C ARG A 2 -65.77 -20.18 15.79
N PHE A 3 -65.15 -21.32 16.11
CA PHE A 3 -64.52 -21.60 17.41
C PHE A 3 -63.03 -21.21 17.26
N GLY A 4 -62.25 -20.84 18.27
CA GLY A 4 -62.42 -20.91 19.70
C GLY A 4 -61.23 -20.24 20.41
N THR A 5 -61.39 -20.18 21.72
CA THR A 5 -60.63 -19.53 22.78
C THR A 5 -59.24 -20.12 23.08
N LYS A 6 -58.42 -19.27 23.72
CA LYS A 6 -57.14 -19.54 24.40
C LYS A 6 -57.15 -20.81 25.27
N SER A 7 -56.01 -21.50 25.33
CA SER A 7 -55.40 -21.98 26.59
C SER A 7 -53.97 -22.50 26.39
N MET A 8 -53.13 -22.21 27.39
CA MET A 8 -51.74 -22.63 27.58
C MET A 8 -51.56 -24.16 27.60
N MET A 9 -50.41 -24.63 27.09
CA MET A 9 -49.77 -25.82 27.66
C MET A 9 -48.25 -25.74 27.46
N TRP A 10 -47.53 -25.97 28.56
CA TRP A 10 -46.09 -26.05 28.66
C TRP A 10 -45.56 -27.33 28.00
N VAL A 11 -44.46 -27.24 27.25
CA VAL A 11 -43.56 -28.38 27.00
C VAL A 11 -42.13 -27.92 27.28
N LEU A 12 -41.53 -28.63 28.24
CA LEU A 12 -40.13 -28.56 28.65
C LEU A 12 -39.26 -29.19 27.56
N ALA A 13 -38.23 -28.48 27.08
CA ALA A 13 -37.13 -29.07 26.33
C ALA A 13 -35.80 -28.60 26.93
N MET A 14 -35.12 -29.53 27.61
CA MET A 14 -33.71 -29.41 27.99
C MET A 14 -32.86 -29.20 26.74
N ALA A 15 -32.17 -28.07 26.65
CA ALA A 15 -31.04 -27.88 25.76
C ALA A 15 -29.77 -27.80 26.60
N LEU A 16 -28.86 -28.74 26.37
CA LEU A 16 -27.48 -28.66 26.84
C LEU A 16 -26.87 -27.36 26.34
N ALA A 17 -26.42 -26.51 27.27
CA ALA A 17 -25.58 -25.37 26.95
C ALA A 17 -24.17 -25.86 26.62
N LEU A 18 -23.88 -26.00 25.33
CA LEU A 18 -22.51 -25.87 24.82
C LEU A 18 -22.21 -24.37 24.70
N PRO A 19 -21.04 -23.88 25.17
CA PRO A 19 -20.68 -22.49 24.98
C PRO A 19 -20.52 -22.23 23.48
N LEU A 20 -21.39 -21.37 22.95
CA LEU A 20 -21.28 -20.85 21.60
C LEU A 20 -20.03 -19.96 21.56
N PHE A 21 -18.92 -20.48 21.02
CA PHE A 21 -17.82 -19.61 20.57
C PHE A 21 -18.35 -18.81 19.39
N ALA A 22 -18.82 -17.59 19.65
CA ALA A 22 -19.01 -16.61 18.62
C ALA A 22 -17.64 -16.32 17.99
N VAL A 23 -17.43 -16.78 16.77
CA VAL A 23 -16.33 -16.30 15.92
C VAL A 23 -16.60 -14.83 15.69
N ARG A 24 -15.87 -13.97 16.41
CA ARG A 24 -15.85 -12.53 16.17
C ARG A 24 -15.33 -12.35 14.74
N ALA A 25 -16.08 -11.65 13.90
CA ALA A 25 -15.53 -11.04 12.69
C ALA A 25 -14.24 -10.28 13.06
N PRO A 26 -13.22 -10.19 12.19
CA PRO A 26 -12.04 -9.39 12.48
C PRO A 26 -12.50 -7.96 12.71
N SER A 27 -12.54 -7.56 13.97
CA SER A 27 -12.84 -6.19 14.36
C SER A 27 -11.72 -5.32 13.80
N ARG A 28 -12.11 -4.17 13.24
CA ARG A 28 -11.24 -3.02 12.97
C ARG A 28 -10.11 -2.96 14.01
N ALA A 29 -8.87 -2.76 13.59
CA ALA A 29 -7.75 -2.51 14.49
C ALA A 29 -8.19 -1.57 15.63
N ASN A 30 -8.12 -2.07 16.87
CA ASN A 30 -8.62 -1.36 18.04
C ASN A 30 -7.86 -0.03 18.21
N ALA A 31 -8.58 1.09 18.28
CA ALA A 31 -8.03 2.43 18.44
C ALA A 31 -7.38 2.70 19.83
N SER A 32 -7.34 1.71 20.72
CA SER A 32 -6.89 1.84 22.13
C SER A 32 -5.60 1.10 22.47
N THR A 33 -5.13 0.16 21.64
CA THR A 33 -3.86 -0.54 21.87
C THR A 33 -2.66 0.35 21.50
N PRO A 34 -1.65 0.52 22.36
CA PRO A 34 -0.43 1.28 22.03
C PRO A 34 0.34 0.70 20.84
N VAL A 35 0.80 1.59 19.96
CA VAL A 35 1.72 1.27 18.88
C VAL A 35 3.14 1.52 19.36
N ALA A 36 4.03 0.53 19.19
CA ALA A 36 5.44 0.71 19.53
C ALA A 36 6.02 1.88 18.73
N GLY A 37 6.68 2.79 19.43
CA GLY A 37 7.21 4.05 18.90
C GLY A 37 6.31 5.27 19.12
N GLU A 38 5.04 5.11 19.54
CA GLU A 38 4.20 6.23 19.99
C GLU A 38 4.85 6.99 21.16
N SER A 39 4.63 8.29 21.24
CA SER A 39 4.73 9.09 22.46
C SER A 39 3.33 9.39 22.97
N ILE A 40 3.03 8.97 24.19
CA ILE A 40 1.72 9.13 24.81
C ILE A 40 1.81 9.94 26.11
N ALA A 41 0.71 10.58 26.49
CA ALA A 41 0.46 11.05 27.84
C ALA A 41 -0.68 10.23 28.46
N LEU A 42 -0.66 10.05 29.77
CA LEU A 42 -1.66 9.31 30.52
C LEU A 42 -2.40 10.26 31.44
N LYS A 43 -3.73 10.35 31.33
CA LYS A 43 -4.56 11.17 32.21
C LYS A 43 -5.39 10.28 33.11
N ALA A 44 -5.18 10.36 34.42
CA ALA A 44 -5.88 9.54 35.39
C ALA A 44 -7.35 9.95 35.49
N LEU A 45 -8.26 8.98 35.39
CA LEU A 45 -9.70 9.25 35.49
C LEU A 45 -10.11 9.65 36.92
N SER A 46 -9.39 9.19 37.94
CA SER A 46 -9.66 9.49 39.35
C SER A 46 -9.60 10.97 39.70
N ASN A 47 -8.70 11.73 39.06
CA ASN A 47 -8.48 13.15 39.38
C ASN A 47 -8.38 14.08 38.16
N ASN A 48 -8.55 13.55 36.95
CA ASN A 48 -8.46 14.28 35.67
C ASN A 48 -7.10 14.95 35.40
N ASN A 49 -6.03 14.54 36.08
CA ASN A 49 -4.67 15.05 35.86
C ASN A 49 -3.80 14.06 35.08
N TYR A 50 -2.81 14.60 34.39
CA TYR A 50 -1.78 13.87 33.68
C TYR A 50 -0.73 13.31 34.65
N VAL A 51 -0.31 12.08 34.36
CA VAL A 51 0.79 11.39 35.02
C VAL A 51 2.11 12.06 34.64
N CYS A 52 2.87 12.46 35.64
CA CYS A 52 4.11 13.22 35.52
C CYS A 52 5.31 12.42 36.03
N ALA A 53 6.38 12.38 35.25
CA ALA A 53 7.70 11.93 35.66
C ALA A 53 8.43 13.08 36.39
N ASP A 54 7.97 13.39 37.61
CA ASP A 54 8.47 14.51 38.41
C ASP A 54 9.97 14.45 38.68
N ASN A 55 10.58 15.62 38.89
CA ASN A 55 12.02 15.78 39.16
C ASN A 55 12.89 15.09 38.09
N SER A 56 12.58 15.35 36.80
CA SER A 56 13.23 14.71 35.65
C SER A 56 13.19 13.17 35.72
N GLY A 57 12.06 12.63 36.18
CA GLY A 57 11.81 11.20 36.38
C GLY A 57 12.58 10.53 37.52
N ALA A 58 13.23 11.30 38.40
CA ALA A 58 13.88 10.77 39.60
C ALA A 58 12.88 10.47 40.73
N SER A 59 11.70 11.08 40.70
CA SER A 59 10.60 10.81 41.64
C SER A 59 9.65 9.73 41.12
N PRO A 60 8.87 9.06 42.01
CA PRO A 60 7.75 8.24 41.58
C PRO A 60 6.77 9.01 40.68
N LEU A 61 6.21 8.30 39.70
CA LEU A 61 5.20 8.84 38.81
C LEU A 61 3.95 9.24 39.60
N ILE A 62 3.37 10.39 39.28
CA ILE A 62 2.23 10.95 40.00
C ILE A 62 1.28 11.67 39.06
N ALA A 63 -0.03 11.50 39.23
CA ALA A 63 -1.05 12.21 38.44
C ALA A 63 -1.36 13.58 39.08
N ASN A 64 -0.58 14.60 38.74
CA ASN A 64 -0.66 15.93 39.37
C ASN A 64 -0.57 17.12 38.40
N ARG A 65 -0.69 16.90 37.09
CA ARG A 65 -0.57 17.96 36.07
C ARG A 65 -1.87 18.20 35.32
N THR A 66 -2.24 19.46 35.14
CA THR A 66 -3.46 19.84 34.41
C THR A 66 -3.27 19.86 32.88
N SER A 67 -2.05 19.71 32.38
CA SER A 67 -1.69 19.68 30.96
C SER A 67 -0.48 18.80 30.70
N ALA A 68 -0.39 18.20 29.51
CA ALA A 68 0.77 17.41 29.10
C ALA A 68 1.87 18.30 28.48
N GLY A 69 3.02 18.37 29.14
CA GLY A 69 4.29 18.92 28.67
C GLY A 69 5.33 17.80 28.48
N SER A 70 6.63 18.13 28.54
CA SER A 70 7.69 17.14 28.30
C SER A 70 7.85 16.11 29.43
N TRP A 71 7.34 16.39 30.64
CA TRP A 71 7.48 15.51 31.80
C TRP A 71 6.33 14.49 31.91
N GLU A 72 5.25 14.71 31.18
CA GLU A 72 4.05 13.88 31.17
C GLU A 72 3.99 12.93 29.96
N GLN A 73 5.07 12.90 29.17
CA GLN A 73 5.16 12.14 27.94
C GLN A 73 6.04 10.88 28.09
N PHE A 74 5.54 9.79 27.52
CA PHE A 74 6.17 8.48 27.57
C PHE A 74 6.20 7.85 26.18
N ALA A 75 7.39 7.50 25.70
CA ALA A 75 7.55 6.68 24.51
C ALA A 75 7.19 5.22 24.81
N VAL A 76 6.34 4.64 23.97
CA VAL A 76 5.92 3.24 24.02
C VAL A 76 6.96 2.40 23.30
N LYS A 77 7.50 1.37 23.95
CA LYS A 77 8.39 0.37 23.34
C LYS A 77 7.75 -1.00 23.37
N ASP A 78 7.97 -1.77 22.31
CA ASP A 78 7.67 -3.20 22.32
C ASP A 78 8.61 -3.91 23.31
N ALA A 79 8.04 -4.70 24.21
CA ALA A 79 8.77 -5.50 25.19
C ALA A 79 8.64 -7.02 24.96
N GLY A 80 8.06 -7.42 23.82
CA GLY A 80 7.87 -8.78 23.35
C GLY A 80 6.67 -9.50 23.98
N GLY A 81 6.09 -10.46 23.27
CA GLY A 81 5.00 -11.30 23.78
C GLY A 81 3.68 -10.55 24.04
N GLY A 82 3.45 -9.42 23.34
CA GLY A 82 2.27 -8.56 23.55
C GLY A 82 2.38 -7.62 24.75
N LEU A 83 3.57 -7.47 25.33
CA LEU A 83 3.86 -6.57 26.45
C LEU A 83 4.55 -5.30 25.96
N TYR A 84 4.40 -4.23 26.73
CA TYR A 84 4.92 -2.90 26.44
C TYR A 84 5.83 -2.41 27.57
N ALA A 85 6.81 -1.59 27.22
CA ALA A 85 7.55 -0.75 28.16
C ALA A 85 7.24 0.72 27.89
N LEU A 86 7.15 1.53 28.96
CA LEU A 86 6.98 2.98 28.87
C LEU A 86 8.32 3.64 29.20
N GLN A 87 8.82 4.50 28.32
CA GLN A 87 10.07 5.25 28.51
C GLN A 87 9.73 6.73 28.72
N ALA A 88 10.07 7.32 29.86
CA ALA A 88 9.79 8.73 30.11
C ALA A 88 10.66 9.61 29.21
N ASN A 89 10.04 10.52 28.45
CA ASN A 89 10.76 11.36 27.48
C ASN A 89 11.73 12.32 28.16
N VAL A 90 11.41 12.78 29.38
CA VAL A 90 12.23 13.74 30.13
C VAL A 90 13.63 13.24 30.48
N ASN A 91 13.82 11.92 30.61
CA ASN A 91 15.12 11.35 31.03
C ASN A 91 15.56 10.12 30.24
N GLY A 92 14.76 9.64 29.29
CA GLY A 92 15.07 8.49 28.45
C GLY A 92 15.10 7.16 29.19
N LYS A 93 14.54 7.06 30.40
CA LYS A 93 14.54 5.83 31.21
C LYS A 93 13.18 5.15 31.21
N TYR A 94 13.19 3.83 31.38
CA TYR A 94 11.98 3.02 31.46
C TYR A 94 11.31 3.14 32.83
N VAL A 95 9.98 3.21 32.80
CA VAL A 95 9.11 3.11 33.96
C VAL A 95 9.23 1.71 34.53
N SER A 96 9.65 1.63 35.79
CA SER A 96 9.94 0.41 36.51
C SER A 96 9.06 0.30 37.74
N LYS A 97 8.43 -0.86 37.91
CA LYS A 97 7.72 -1.22 39.13
C LYS A 97 8.73 -1.51 40.24
N GLN A 98 8.65 -0.73 41.33
CA GLN A 98 9.53 -0.84 42.48
C GLN A 98 9.04 -1.92 43.48
N ALA A 99 9.90 -2.27 44.46
CA ALA A 99 9.56 -3.26 45.49
C ALA A 99 8.32 -2.87 46.33
N ASN A 100 8.13 -1.57 46.57
CA ASN A 100 6.97 -1.01 47.26
C ASN A 100 5.74 -0.77 46.33
N ASN A 101 5.76 -1.36 45.13
CA ASN A 101 4.76 -1.23 44.07
C ASN A 101 4.63 0.16 43.41
N GLN A 102 5.44 1.16 43.79
CA GLN A 102 5.45 2.44 43.07
C GLN A 102 6.03 2.29 41.66
N LEU A 103 5.64 3.18 40.76
CA LEU A 103 6.24 3.28 39.44
C LEU A 103 7.24 4.44 39.38
N VAL A 104 8.47 4.19 38.92
CA VAL A 104 9.54 5.19 38.81
C VAL A 104 10.24 5.06 37.45
N ALA A 105 10.50 6.16 36.75
CA ALA A 105 11.21 6.15 35.46
C ALA A 105 12.75 6.13 35.64
N ASN A 106 13.28 5.03 36.19
CA ASN A 106 14.70 4.92 36.57
C ASN A 106 15.51 3.82 35.86
N ALA A 107 14.87 2.93 35.11
CA ALA A 107 15.55 1.79 34.48
C ALA A 107 16.17 2.15 33.12
N THR A 108 17.35 1.60 32.81
CA THR A 108 18.05 1.82 31.53
C THR A 108 17.87 0.67 30.53
N THR A 109 17.31 -0.46 30.97
CA THR A 109 17.02 -1.65 30.16
C THR A 109 15.62 -2.17 30.50
N ILE A 110 15.02 -2.93 29.57
CA ILE A 110 13.71 -3.55 29.77
C ILE A 110 13.91 -4.93 30.43
N GLY A 111 13.59 -5.04 31.71
CA GLY A 111 13.52 -6.29 32.46
C GLY A 111 12.09 -6.66 32.83
N ALA A 112 11.92 -7.57 33.78
CA ALA A 112 10.59 -8.05 34.20
C ALA A 112 9.71 -6.94 34.82
N ASN A 113 10.31 -5.95 35.47
CA ASN A 113 9.61 -4.85 36.17
C ASN A 113 9.18 -3.71 35.26
N GLU A 114 9.74 -3.64 34.05
CA GLU A 114 9.46 -2.61 33.04
C GLU A 114 8.41 -3.08 32.01
N LYS A 115 7.93 -4.31 32.14
CA LYS A 115 6.92 -4.90 31.26
C LYS A 115 5.52 -4.67 31.82
N PHE A 116 4.65 -4.14 30.97
CA PHE A 116 3.25 -3.89 31.26
C PHE A 116 2.38 -4.47 30.16
N GLN A 117 1.25 -5.04 30.54
CA GLN A 117 0.17 -5.30 29.61
C GLN A 117 -0.75 -4.07 29.61
N ILE A 118 -1.06 -3.57 28.42
CA ILE A 118 -2.00 -2.46 28.24
C ILE A 118 -3.32 -3.04 27.76
N VAL A 119 -4.38 -2.85 28.55
CA VAL A 119 -5.69 -3.46 28.33
C VAL A 119 -6.69 -2.39 27.92
N ASP A 120 -7.45 -2.66 26.87
CA ASP A 120 -8.52 -1.78 26.38
C ASP A 120 -9.67 -1.67 27.39
N ALA A 121 -10.01 -0.44 27.81
CA ALA A 121 -11.15 -0.14 28.67
C ALA A 121 -12.33 0.49 27.90
N GLY A 122 -12.22 0.63 26.58
CA GLY A 122 -13.22 1.24 25.70
C GLY A 122 -13.01 2.75 25.46
N GLY A 123 -13.39 3.22 24.27
CA GLY A 123 -13.15 4.61 23.88
C GLY A 123 -11.65 4.92 23.78
N ASN A 124 -11.19 5.95 24.49
CA ASN A 124 -9.78 6.31 24.62
C ASN A 124 -9.17 5.90 25.99
N GLN A 125 -9.85 5.03 26.72
CA GLN A 125 -9.45 4.62 28.07
C GLN A 125 -8.72 3.27 28.04
N ILE A 126 -7.75 3.12 28.94
CA ILE A 126 -6.93 1.93 29.11
C ILE A 126 -6.77 1.57 30.59
N TYR A 127 -6.46 0.31 30.84
CA TYR A 127 -5.84 -0.16 32.09
C TYR A 127 -4.38 -0.51 31.83
N ILE A 128 -3.54 -0.33 32.84
CA ILE A 128 -2.13 -0.73 32.81
C ILE A 128 -1.95 -1.83 33.85
N LEU A 129 -1.57 -3.03 33.41
CA LEU A 129 -1.32 -4.18 34.26
C LEU A 129 0.18 -4.45 34.33
N SER A 130 0.75 -4.46 35.54
CA SER A 130 2.17 -4.77 35.70
C SER A 130 2.41 -6.26 35.52
N ASN A 131 3.29 -6.62 34.58
CA ASN A 131 3.66 -8.02 34.34
C ASN A 131 4.40 -8.64 35.54
N ALA A 132 5.06 -7.81 36.36
CA ALA A 132 5.88 -8.28 37.48
C ALA A 132 5.07 -8.85 38.65
N ASN A 133 3.84 -8.38 38.87
CA ASN A 133 3.00 -8.83 39.99
C ASN A 133 1.54 -9.11 39.62
N GLY A 134 1.15 -8.92 38.35
CA GLY A 134 -0.21 -9.18 37.86
C GLY A 134 -1.26 -8.23 38.45
N LYS A 135 -0.85 -7.03 38.91
CA LYS A 135 -1.76 -6.02 39.49
C LYS A 135 -1.94 -4.82 38.56
N TYR A 136 -3.11 -4.21 38.61
CA TYR A 136 -3.41 -2.98 37.90
C TYR A 136 -2.72 -1.79 38.57
N VAL A 137 -2.28 -0.84 37.74
CA VAL A 137 -1.75 0.44 38.18
C VAL A 137 -2.92 1.35 38.58
N SER A 138 -2.87 1.86 39.81
CA SER A 138 -3.86 2.77 40.39
C SER A 138 -3.27 4.19 40.50
N ALA A 139 -4.13 5.19 40.30
CA ALA A 139 -3.85 6.60 40.56
C ALA A 139 -4.86 7.15 41.58
N ASP A 140 -4.35 7.72 42.66
CA ASP A 140 -5.18 8.28 43.73
C ASP A 140 -5.89 9.57 43.30
N VAL A 141 -6.99 9.91 43.97
CA VAL A 141 -7.69 11.18 43.79
C VAL A 141 -6.81 12.39 44.19
N SER A 142 -5.86 12.18 45.11
CA SER A 142 -4.89 13.16 45.57
C SER A 142 -3.76 13.35 44.56
N THR A 143 -3.37 14.62 44.37
CA THR A 143 -2.23 15.00 43.53
C THR A 143 -0.88 14.90 44.25
N THR A 144 -0.83 14.28 45.43
CA THR A 144 0.40 14.07 46.23
C THR A 144 0.76 12.60 46.43
N VAL A 145 -0.07 11.67 45.93
CA VAL A 145 0.14 10.23 46.08
C VAL A 145 0.63 9.64 44.75
N PRO A 146 1.78 8.93 44.74
CA PRO A 146 2.28 8.26 43.54
C PRO A 146 1.35 7.20 42.96
N LEU A 147 1.61 6.80 41.72
CA LEU A 147 1.00 5.63 41.10
C LEU A 147 1.55 4.33 41.71
N HIS A 148 0.66 3.36 41.95
CA HIS A 148 1.00 2.05 42.51
C HIS A 148 0.45 0.91 41.66
N ALA A 149 1.23 -0.14 41.42
CA ALA A 149 0.75 -1.39 40.81
C ALA A 149 0.27 -2.35 41.90
N ASP A 150 -0.92 -2.12 42.46
CA ASP A 150 -1.39 -2.78 43.69
C ASP A 150 -2.83 -3.31 43.63
N SER A 151 -3.60 -3.00 42.58
CA SER A 151 -5.03 -3.32 42.52
C SER A 151 -5.31 -4.66 41.83
N ASP A 152 -6.23 -5.45 42.38
CA ASP A 152 -6.71 -6.73 41.83
C ASP A 152 -7.83 -6.58 40.80
N SER A 153 -8.44 -5.39 40.71
CA SER A 153 -9.62 -5.15 39.90
C SER A 153 -9.57 -3.78 39.27
N ALA A 154 -9.99 -3.68 38.02
CA ALA A 154 -10.06 -2.41 37.32
C ALA A 154 -11.29 -1.58 37.77
N GLY A 155 -11.05 -0.31 38.14
CA GLY A 155 -12.07 0.68 38.44
C GLY A 155 -11.62 2.10 38.04
N PRO A 156 -12.33 3.15 38.49
CA PRO A 156 -11.98 4.54 38.14
C PRO A 156 -10.56 4.97 38.53
N ALA A 157 -9.99 4.40 39.59
CA ALA A 157 -8.61 4.67 40.01
C ALA A 157 -7.57 4.02 39.08
N GLU A 158 -7.90 2.89 38.46
CA GLU A 158 -7.04 2.14 37.54
C GLU A 158 -7.21 2.54 36.08
N THR A 159 -8.15 3.44 35.81
CA THR A 159 -8.49 3.87 34.45
C THR A 159 -7.70 5.12 34.06
N PHE A 160 -7.02 5.05 32.91
CA PHE A 160 -6.32 6.18 32.32
C PHE A 160 -6.87 6.48 30.93
N GLU A 161 -7.12 7.75 30.64
CA GLU A 161 -7.26 8.22 29.27
C GLU A 161 -5.87 8.26 28.61
N ARG A 162 -5.70 7.52 27.52
CA ARG A 162 -4.49 7.53 26.69
C ARG A 162 -4.59 8.69 25.69
N VAL A 163 -3.72 9.69 25.84
CA VAL A 163 -3.61 10.81 24.92
C VAL A 163 -2.38 10.60 24.05
N VAL A 164 -2.55 10.42 22.74
CA VAL A 164 -1.44 10.26 21.80
C VAL A 164 -0.85 11.64 21.50
N ILE A 165 0.42 11.87 21.86
CA ILE A 165 1.13 13.14 21.66
C ILE A 165 1.92 13.13 20.35
N PHE A 166 2.53 12.01 20.04
CA PHE A 166 3.14 11.71 18.76
C PHE A 166 2.89 10.24 18.47
N SER A 167 2.56 9.90 17.23
CA SER A 167 2.56 8.51 16.80
C SER A 167 3.47 8.42 15.59
N PRO A 168 4.33 7.39 15.50
CA PRO A 168 4.94 7.03 14.23
C PRO A 168 3.87 6.59 13.23
N ASN A 169 2.61 6.38 13.66
CA ASN A 169 1.46 6.05 12.83
C ASN A 169 0.21 6.85 13.30
N PRO A 170 -0.02 8.11 12.88
CA PRO A 170 -1.12 8.93 13.37
C PRO A 170 -2.46 8.43 12.83
N GLN A 171 -3.27 7.92 13.76
CA GLN A 171 -4.70 7.59 13.66
C GLN A 171 -5.42 7.99 12.36
N GLY A 172 -5.59 7.01 11.47
CA GLY A 172 -6.42 7.11 10.28
C GLY A 172 -6.04 6.02 9.25
N PRO A 173 -6.86 5.80 8.21
CA PRO A 173 -6.44 4.96 7.10
C PRO A 173 -5.24 5.62 6.38
N HIS A 174 -4.05 5.04 6.47
CA HIS A 174 -2.90 5.39 5.62
C HIS A 174 -3.04 4.67 4.29
N TYR A 175 -3.02 5.39 3.18
CA TYR A 175 -3.16 4.79 1.85
C TYR A 175 -1.82 4.83 1.12
N LEU A 176 -1.40 3.67 0.61
CA LEU A 176 -0.24 3.55 -0.27
C LEU A 176 -0.74 3.37 -1.70
N GLY A 177 -0.45 4.34 -2.56
CA GLY A 177 -0.77 4.26 -3.98
C GLY A 177 0.46 4.46 -4.85
N VAL A 178 0.33 4.08 -6.11
CA VAL A 178 1.38 4.24 -7.12
C VAL A 178 0.83 4.92 -8.35
N THR A 179 1.64 5.70 -9.06
CA THR A 179 1.28 6.19 -10.39
C THR A 179 1.55 5.13 -11.44
N PHE A 180 0.87 5.22 -12.58
CA PHE A 180 1.00 4.22 -13.65
C PHE A 180 0.88 4.87 -15.03
N GLY A 181 1.98 4.90 -15.77
CA GLY A 181 2.01 5.30 -17.17
C GLY A 181 1.53 4.17 -18.09
N PHE A 182 0.74 4.51 -19.11
CA PHE A 182 0.21 3.54 -20.08
C PHE A 182 0.27 4.12 -21.51
N SER A 183 1.46 4.54 -21.92
CA SER A 183 1.72 4.92 -23.31
C SER A 183 1.52 3.74 -24.25
N ASP A 184 1.22 3.96 -25.53
CA ASP A 184 1.10 2.86 -26.49
C ASP A 184 2.34 1.97 -26.55
N ARG A 185 3.53 2.56 -26.35
CA ARG A 185 4.79 1.83 -26.25
C ARG A 185 4.85 0.97 -24.99
N THR A 186 4.35 1.47 -23.87
CA THR A 186 4.26 0.70 -22.62
C THR A 186 3.26 -0.45 -22.76
N LEU A 187 2.09 -0.19 -23.37
CA LEU A 187 1.02 -1.18 -23.56
C LEU A 187 1.41 -2.32 -24.51
N HIS A 188 2.04 -2.00 -25.64
CA HIS A 188 2.33 -2.98 -26.70
C HIS A 188 3.77 -3.48 -26.70
N GLY A 189 4.63 -2.91 -25.86
CA GLY A 189 6.08 -3.10 -25.94
C GLY A 189 6.73 -2.34 -27.10
N GLY A 190 8.06 -2.41 -27.15
CA GLY A 190 8.86 -1.76 -28.19
C GLY A 190 10.29 -1.53 -27.75
N SER A 191 11.02 -0.70 -28.50
CA SER A 191 12.31 -0.19 -28.02
C SER A 191 12.08 0.78 -26.86
N TYR A 192 12.55 0.39 -25.68
CA TYR A 192 12.54 1.25 -24.49
C TYR A 192 13.65 2.30 -24.59
N ASP A 193 13.46 3.25 -25.51
CA ASP A 193 14.30 4.43 -25.70
C ASP A 193 13.57 5.70 -25.23
N ASN A 194 14.27 6.64 -24.61
CA ASN A 194 13.71 7.94 -24.29
C ASN A 194 14.76 9.03 -24.47
N GLN A 195 14.77 9.72 -25.62
CA GLN A 195 15.58 10.93 -25.84
C GLN A 195 17.10 10.76 -25.57
N GLY A 196 17.63 9.54 -25.68
CA GLY A 196 19.03 9.24 -25.36
C GLY A 196 19.32 9.01 -23.87
N ASN A 197 18.31 9.09 -23.01
CA ASN A 197 18.40 8.68 -21.61
C ASN A 197 18.66 7.17 -21.54
N GLN A 198 19.58 6.77 -20.66
CA GLN A 198 19.85 5.35 -20.41
C GLN A 198 18.73 4.75 -19.55
N ILE A 199 18.09 3.69 -20.05
CA ILE A 199 17.02 2.99 -19.34
C ILE A 199 17.56 1.69 -18.73
N LEU A 200 17.45 1.56 -17.41
CA LEU A 200 18.01 0.47 -16.62
C LEU A 200 16.90 -0.40 -16.03
N ASN A 201 15.79 0.20 -15.61
CA ASN A 201 14.66 -0.46 -14.96
C ASN A 201 13.67 -1.16 -15.92
N LEU A 202 14.14 -1.89 -16.92
CA LEU A 202 13.26 -2.55 -17.89
C LEU A 202 12.42 -3.69 -17.27
N PRO A 203 11.20 -3.93 -17.76
CA PRO A 203 10.29 -4.89 -17.14
C PRO A 203 10.70 -6.33 -17.45
N LEU A 204 10.43 -7.24 -16.51
CA LEU A 204 10.54 -8.69 -16.71
C LEU A 204 9.52 -9.16 -17.76
N PHE A 205 8.29 -8.61 -17.68
CA PHE A 205 7.24 -8.91 -18.62
C PHE A 205 7.52 -8.30 -20.00
N LYS A 206 7.62 -9.18 -20.99
CA LYS A 206 7.63 -8.85 -22.42
C LYS A 206 6.21 -8.61 -22.89
N ALA A 207 5.86 -7.33 -22.98
CA ALA A 207 4.60 -6.92 -23.59
C ALA A 207 4.42 -7.57 -24.97
N THR A 208 3.19 -7.97 -25.22
CA THR A 208 2.75 -8.51 -26.51
C THR A 208 1.90 -7.45 -27.19
N ALA A 209 1.54 -7.65 -28.46
CA ALA A 209 0.57 -6.79 -29.12
C ALA A 209 -0.87 -6.91 -28.53
N ASP A 210 -1.09 -7.79 -27.54
CA ASP A 210 -2.35 -7.97 -26.83
C ASP A 210 -2.37 -7.13 -25.53
N GLU A 211 -3.08 -5.98 -25.59
CA GLU A 211 -3.25 -5.09 -24.43
C GLU A 211 -3.93 -5.77 -23.24
N SER A 212 -4.75 -6.81 -23.45
CA SER A 212 -5.43 -7.49 -22.33
C SER A 212 -4.44 -8.21 -21.42
N LYS A 213 -3.39 -8.81 -22.02
CA LYS A 213 -2.31 -9.47 -21.30
C LYS A 213 -1.43 -8.48 -20.56
N PHE A 214 -1.19 -7.29 -21.15
CA PHE A 214 -0.53 -6.21 -20.44
C PHE A 214 -1.29 -5.88 -19.15
N TRP A 215 -2.59 -5.60 -19.25
CA TRP A 215 -3.39 -5.25 -18.08
C TRP A 215 -3.44 -6.39 -17.05
N ASP A 216 -3.59 -7.65 -17.50
CA ASP A 216 -3.61 -8.81 -16.61
C ASP A 216 -2.29 -9.03 -15.86
N ASN A 217 -1.16 -8.72 -16.50
CA ASN A 217 0.15 -8.80 -15.88
C ASN A 217 0.34 -7.71 -14.82
N TYR A 218 0.08 -6.46 -15.16
CA TYR A 218 0.34 -5.37 -14.24
C TYR A 218 -0.68 -5.27 -13.10
N VAL A 219 -1.92 -5.72 -13.30
CA VAL A 219 -2.85 -5.91 -12.16
C VAL A 219 -2.34 -6.97 -11.20
N GLU A 220 -1.72 -8.05 -11.69
CA GLU A 220 -1.08 -9.03 -10.82
C GLU A 220 0.05 -8.40 -10.00
N GLU A 221 0.94 -7.67 -10.66
CA GLU A 221 2.06 -7.01 -9.98
C GLU A 221 1.60 -6.00 -8.93
N LEU A 222 0.55 -5.22 -9.22
CA LEU A 222 -0.06 -4.28 -8.27
C LEU A 222 -0.67 -5.01 -7.07
N LEU A 223 -1.35 -6.15 -7.29
CA LEU A 223 -1.90 -6.97 -6.21
C LEU A 223 -0.81 -7.63 -5.38
N SER A 224 0.26 -8.07 -6.03
CA SER A 224 1.46 -8.58 -5.40
C SER A 224 2.16 -7.49 -4.59
N ALA A 225 2.19 -6.24 -5.05
CA ALA A 225 2.76 -5.10 -4.30
C ALA A 225 1.91 -4.69 -3.09
N GLY A 226 0.63 -5.11 -3.03
CA GLY A 226 -0.26 -4.81 -1.91
C GLY A 226 -0.71 -3.34 -1.86
N VAL A 227 -0.59 -2.59 -2.95
CA VAL A 227 -1.00 -1.18 -2.99
C VAL A 227 -2.51 -1.04 -2.83
N ASP A 228 -2.96 0.01 -2.14
CA ASP A 228 -4.39 0.29 -1.94
C ASP A 228 -5.06 0.76 -3.23
N PHE A 229 -4.30 1.50 -4.04
CA PHE A 229 -4.80 2.02 -5.31
C PHE A 229 -3.68 2.25 -6.32
N VAL A 230 -4.07 2.29 -7.59
CA VAL A 230 -3.27 2.82 -8.68
C VAL A 230 -3.86 4.16 -9.13
N ALA A 231 -3.02 5.15 -9.42
CA ALA A 231 -3.39 6.42 -10.03
C ALA A 231 -2.80 6.48 -11.45
N PRO A 232 -3.49 5.93 -12.46
CA PRO A 232 -3.00 5.99 -13.82
C PRO A 232 -2.84 7.44 -14.28
N THR A 233 -1.74 7.73 -14.97
CA THR A 233 -1.44 9.06 -15.52
C THR A 233 -2.32 9.28 -16.76
N ILE A 234 -3.43 9.99 -16.57
CA ILE A 234 -4.37 10.31 -17.64
C ILE A 234 -3.96 11.62 -18.29
N ARG A 235 -3.94 11.63 -19.62
CA ARG A 235 -3.51 12.77 -20.44
C ARG A 235 -4.62 13.27 -21.35
N GLY A 236 -5.86 12.82 -21.13
CA GLY A 236 -6.99 13.08 -22.02
C GLY A 236 -6.93 12.31 -23.34
N TYR A 237 -7.94 12.54 -24.18
CA TYR A 237 -8.11 11.83 -25.46
C TYR A 237 -8.41 12.77 -26.63
N LEU A 238 -8.15 12.29 -27.84
CA LEU A 238 -8.51 12.94 -29.10
C LEU A 238 -9.58 12.12 -29.83
N ASP A 239 -10.51 12.82 -30.49
CA ASP A 239 -11.53 12.21 -31.35
C ASP A 239 -11.69 13.04 -32.65
N PRO A 240 -11.27 12.51 -33.83
CA PRO A 240 -10.66 11.19 -34.03
C PRO A 240 -9.25 11.09 -33.40
N PRO A 241 -8.77 9.87 -33.08
CA PRO A 241 -7.42 9.69 -32.54
C PRO A 241 -6.35 10.07 -33.57
N LEU A 242 -5.30 10.77 -33.12
CA LEU A 242 -4.07 10.99 -33.90
C LEU A 242 -3.06 9.87 -33.61
N SER A 243 -2.29 9.47 -34.63
CA SER A 243 -1.29 8.40 -34.52
C SER A 243 -0.07 8.79 -33.67
N ALA A 244 0.21 10.09 -33.53
CA ALA A 244 1.18 10.63 -32.59
C ALA A 244 0.41 11.19 -31.40
N ASN A 245 0.88 10.90 -30.17
CA ASN A 245 0.30 11.37 -28.91
C ASN A 245 -0.88 10.53 -28.33
N SER A 246 -0.78 9.20 -28.36
CA SER A 246 -1.79 8.28 -27.80
C SER A 246 -1.58 7.89 -26.33
N GLY A 247 -0.49 8.35 -25.71
CA GLY A 247 -0.22 8.01 -24.31
C GLY A 247 -1.19 8.66 -23.35
N GLY A 248 -1.65 7.88 -22.35
CA GLY A 248 -2.55 8.34 -21.32
C GLY A 248 -4.01 8.53 -21.75
N ASP A 249 -4.46 7.92 -22.87
CA ASP A 249 -5.87 7.99 -23.31
C ASP A 249 -6.79 7.37 -22.25
N THR A 250 -7.52 8.23 -21.55
CA THR A 250 -8.35 7.90 -20.39
C THR A 250 -9.39 6.80 -20.67
N ARG A 251 -9.82 6.63 -21.93
CA ARG A 251 -10.79 5.61 -22.32
C ARG A 251 -10.21 4.18 -22.22
N LYS A 252 -8.88 4.04 -22.33
CA LYS A 252 -8.19 2.75 -22.19
C LYS A 252 -8.23 2.17 -20.78
N LEU A 253 -8.63 2.95 -19.77
CA LEU A 253 -8.81 2.45 -18.39
C LEU A 253 -9.90 1.37 -18.28
N SER A 254 -10.78 1.24 -19.27
CA SER A 254 -11.69 0.09 -19.39
C SER A 254 -10.95 -1.26 -19.44
N GLY A 255 -9.73 -1.30 -20.01
CA GLY A 255 -8.86 -2.48 -20.00
C GLY A 255 -8.35 -2.84 -18.60
N LEU A 256 -7.89 -1.83 -17.84
CA LEU A 256 -7.50 -1.98 -16.43
C LEU A 256 -8.68 -2.50 -15.58
N VAL A 257 -9.87 -1.92 -15.76
CA VAL A 257 -11.11 -2.36 -15.08
C VAL A 257 -11.43 -3.82 -15.41
N ALA A 258 -11.31 -4.21 -16.70
CA ALA A 258 -11.55 -5.58 -17.11
C ALA A 258 -10.56 -6.56 -16.47
N ALA A 259 -9.27 -6.21 -16.39
CA ALA A 259 -8.24 -7.04 -15.76
C ALA A 259 -8.46 -7.22 -14.24
N ILE A 260 -8.79 -6.15 -13.52
CA ILE A 260 -9.12 -6.23 -12.08
C ILE A 260 -10.32 -7.15 -11.85
N ASN A 261 -11.36 -7.06 -12.71
CA ASN A 261 -12.53 -7.94 -12.61
C ASN A 261 -12.21 -9.39 -12.95
N ARG A 262 -11.42 -9.67 -13.99
CA ARG A 262 -10.97 -11.03 -14.33
C ARG A 262 -10.23 -11.70 -13.17
N ARG A 263 -9.45 -10.94 -12.41
CA ARG A 263 -8.73 -11.42 -11.21
C ARG A 263 -9.59 -11.43 -9.94
N GLY A 264 -10.85 -11.00 -9.99
CA GLY A 264 -11.73 -10.94 -8.81
C GLY A 264 -11.23 -9.97 -7.75
N ALA A 265 -10.50 -8.92 -8.15
CA ALA A 265 -9.74 -8.06 -7.25
C ALA A 265 -10.37 -6.68 -7.02
N ALA A 266 -11.62 -6.47 -7.46
CA ALA A 266 -12.31 -5.18 -7.37
C ALA A 266 -12.43 -4.66 -5.93
N ASP A 267 -12.42 -5.53 -4.92
CA ASP A 267 -12.47 -5.15 -3.50
C ASP A 267 -11.09 -4.82 -2.91
N ARG A 268 -10.01 -5.22 -3.59
CA ARG A 268 -8.62 -5.12 -3.10
C ARG A 268 -7.85 -3.98 -3.75
N LEU A 269 -7.96 -3.82 -5.08
CA LEU A 269 -7.25 -2.80 -5.83
C LEU A 269 -8.24 -1.77 -6.36
N LYS A 270 -8.05 -0.51 -5.97
CA LYS A 270 -8.88 0.62 -6.41
C LYS A 270 -8.14 1.49 -7.42
N ILE A 271 -8.89 2.29 -8.16
CA ILE A 271 -8.37 3.17 -9.22
C ILE A 271 -8.67 4.64 -8.86
N SER A 272 -7.63 5.45 -8.72
CA SER A 272 -7.68 6.91 -8.70
C SER A 272 -7.42 7.45 -10.12
N ALA A 273 -7.36 8.76 -10.32
CA ALA A 273 -6.72 9.36 -11.48
C ALA A 273 -5.54 10.25 -11.06
N LEU A 274 -4.51 10.33 -11.92
CA LEU A 274 -3.53 11.41 -11.91
C LEU A 274 -3.60 12.13 -13.26
N ASP A 275 -4.16 13.33 -13.26
CA ASP A 275 -4.17 14.19 -14.45
C ASP A 275 -2.79 14.85 -14.61
N ASP A 276 -2.09 14.49 -15.69
CA ASP A 276 -0.92 15.22 -16.18
C ASP A 276 -1.43 16.48 -16.89
N THR A 277 -1.62 17.52 -16.08
CA THR A 277 -2.32 18.74 -16.47
C THR A 277 -1.68 19.48 -17.65
N PRO A 278 -0.35 19.64 -17.77
CA PRO A 278 0.27 20.18 -18.99
C PRO A 278 -0.09 19.34 -20.22
N ALA A 279 -0.06 18.02 -20.09
CA ALA A 279 -0.35 17.16 -21.23
C ALA A 279 -1.83 17.19 -21.62
N SER A 280 -2.74 17.03 -20.66
CA SER A 280 -4.19 16.95 -20.89
C SER A 280 -4.77 18.27 -21.35
N MET A 281 -4.32 19.40 -20.80
CA MET A 281 -4.89 20.70 -21.11
C MET A 281 -4.11 21.45 -22.18
N THR A 282 -2.79 21.32 -22.28
CA THR A 282 -2.01 22.11 -23.26
C THR A 282 -1.63 21.30 -24.48
N ASP A 283 -0.96 20.16 -24.29
CA ASP A 283 -0.49 19.31 -25.39
C ASP A 283 -1.67 18.73 -26.21
N LYS A 284 -2.69 18.16 -25.56
CA LYS A 284 -3.88 17.67 -26.29
C LYS A 284 -4.69 18.79 -26.91
N LYS A 285 -4.88 19.91 -26.21
CA LYS A 285 -5.56 21.09 -26.79
C LYS A 285 -4.84 21.54 -28.04
N ASN A 286 -3.51 21.61 -28.03
CA ASN A 286 -2.75 22.03 -29.20
C ASN A 286 -2.85 20.99 -30.33
N ALA A 287 -2.83 19.70 -30.00
CA ALA A 287 -3.02 18.65 -31.00
C ALA A 287 -4.40 18.75 -31.67
N PHE A 288 -5.45 19.06 -30.90
CA PHE A 288 -6.81 19.22 -31.42
C PHE A 288 -7.01 20.54 -32.17
N LYS A 289 -6.64 21.67 -31.56
CA LYS A 289 -6.95 23.01 -32.05
C LYS A 289 -5.99 23.48 -33.15
N HIS A 290 -4.71 23.12 -33.03
CA HIS A 290 -3.64 23.63 -33.88
C HIS A 290 -3.02 22.54 -34.77
N GLY A 291 -3.39 21.27 -34.58
CA GLY A 291 -2.81 20.14 -35.30
C GLY A 291 -1.37 19.81 -34.90
N THR A 292 -0.89 20.35 -33.77
CA THR A 292 0.48 20.21 -33.27
C THR A 292 0.49 19.85 -31.80
N GLY A 293 1.27 18.86 -31.38
CA GLY A 293 1.52 18.63 -29.94
C GLY A 293 2.43 19.72 -29.33
N GLY A 294 2.71 19.57 -28.04
CA GLY A 294 3.60 20.42 -27.26
C GLY A 294 2.88 21.52 -26.49
N TYR A 295 3.67 22.32 -25.77
CA TYR A 295 3.15 23.26 -24.77
C TYR A 295 2.96 24.70 -25.28
N ASN A 296 3.07 24.92 -26.60
CA ASN A 296 2.85 26.21 -27.23
C ASN A 296 1.87 26.09 -28.42
N PRO A 297 0.82 26.94 -28.47
CA PRO A 297 0.48 27.99 -27.50
C PRO A 297 0.06 27.44 -26.13
N LYS A 298 0.34 28.22 -25.08
CA LYS A 298 0.00 27.87 -23.68
C LYS A 298 -1.51 27.79 -23.48
N PHE A 299 -1.95 27.08 -22.45
CA PHE A 299 -3.35 27.01 -22.06
C PHE A 299 -3.76 28.25 -21.26
N ASP A 300 -4.85 28.89 -21.65
CA ASP A 300 -5.41 30.04 -20.94
C ASP A 300 -6.44 29.59 -19.91
N VAL A 301 -6.07 29.61 -18.62
CA VAL A 301 -6.96 29.22 -17.52
C VAL A 301 -8.09 30.25 -17.33
N GLY A 302 -7.89 31.50 -17.77
CA GLY A 302 -8.90 32.56 -17.68
C GLY A 302 -9.99 32.49 -18.75
N ASP A 303 -9.80 31.67 -19.78
CA ASP A 303 -10.69 31.53 -20.94
C ASP A 303 -11.96 30.72 -20.60
N ALA A 304 -12.83 31.25 -19.74
CA ALA A 304 -13.95 30.52 -19.17
C ALA A 304 -14.97 29.99 -20.21
N ASP A 305 -15.07 30.59 -21.40
CA ASP A 305 -15.95 30.12 -22.49
C ASP A 305 -15.27 29.12 -23.43
N GLY A 306 -13.95 29.00 -23.33
CA GLY A 306 -13.09 28.14 -24.13
C GLY A 306 -13.19 28.44 -25.62
N THR A 307 -13.32 29.72 -25.98
CA THR A 307 -13.24 30.21 -27.37
C THR A 307 -11.81 30.60 -27.76
N GLY A 308 -10.97 30.92 -26.77
CA GLY A 308 -9.55 31.19 -26.89
C GLY A 308 -8.68 29.95 -26.69
N GLU A 309 -7.54 30.13 -26.02
CA GLU A 309 -6.52 29.09 -25.83
C GLU A 309 -6.73 28.19 -24.60
N GLY A 310 -7.92 28.18 -23.98
CA GLY A 310 -8.18 27.26 -22.89
C GLY A 310 -9.65 27.04 -22.56
N GLY A 311 -9.95 27.07 -21.26
CA GLY A 311 -11.29 26.91 -20.71
C GLY A 311 -11.56 25.61 -19.97
N TYR A 312 -12.31 25.73 -18.86
CA TYR A 312 -12.56 24.68 -17.87
C TYR A 312 -13.24 23.43 -18.46
N LYS A 313 -13.88 23.56 -19.61
CA LYS A 313 -14.46 22.42 -20.32
C LYS A 313 -13.40 21.40 -20.77
N TYR A 314 -12.16 21.81 -21.07
CA TYR A 314 -11.11 20.89 -21.54
C TYR A 314 -10.76 19.82 -20.49
N ILE A 315 -10.54 20.21 -19.23
CA ILE A 315 -10.23 19.25 -18.16
C ILE A 315 -11.36 18.24 -17.95
N TRP A 316 -12.62 18.68 -18.10
CA TRP A 316 -13.77 17.79 -17.96
C TRP A 316 -14.04 16.95 -19.21
N ASP A 317 -14.36 17.60 -20.33
CA ASP A 317 -14.88 16.98 -21.54
C ASP A 317 -13.86 16.10 -22.24
N ASN A 318 -12.57 16.42 -22.14
CA ASN A 318 -11.51 15.68 -22.83
C ASN A 318 -10.69 14.78 -21.91
N ASN A 319 -10.97 14.75 -20.60
CA ASN A 319 -10.20 13.93 -19.66
C ASN A 319 -11.06 13.34 -18.53
N LEU A 320 -11.44 14.12 -17.52
CA LEU A 320 -12.03 13.60 -16.27
C LEU A 320 -13.39 12.93 -16.47
N ARG A 321 -14.21 13.41 -17.41
CA ARG A 321 -15.48 12.76 -17.75
C ARG A 321 -15.27 11.33 -18.21
N ALA A 322 -14.26 11.09 -19.06
CA ALA A 322 -13.92 9.76 -19.56
C ALA A 322 -13.41 8.85 -18.43
N PHE A 323 -12.71 9.39 -17.43
CA PHE A 323 -12.33 8.61 -16.24
C PHE A 323 -13.56 8.09 -15.50
N PHE A 324 -14.53 8.96 -15.21
CA PHE A 324 -15.75 8.57 -14.52
C PHE A 324 -16.61 7.59 -15.36
N GLN A 325 -16.55 7.66 -16.69
CA GLN A 325 -17.21 6.70 -17.58
C GLN A 325 -16.49 5.34 -17.61
N ALA A 326 -15.16 5.34 -17.66
CA ALA A 326 -14.36 4.13 -17.80
C ALA A 326 -14.26 3.34 -16.47
N VAL A 327 -14.22 4.03 -15.33
CA VAL A 327 -14.02 3.42 -14.01
C VAL A 327 -15.33 3.41 -13.20
N PRO A 328 -15.90 2.22 -12.92
CA PRO A 328 -17.11 2.08 -12.12
C PRO A 328 -16.95 2.60 -10.69
N ASP A 329 -18.03 3.11 -10.10
CA ASP A 329 -17.99 3.77 -8.79
C ASP A 329 -17.44 2.91 -7.64
N ASN A 330 -17.73 1.60 -7.65
CA ASN A 330 -17.24 0.64 -6.66
C ASN A 330 -15.73 0.31 -6.80
N MET A 331 -15.13 0.64 -7.94
CA MET A 331 -13.70 0.44 -8.22
C MET A 331 -12.88 1.71 -8.07
N ARG A 332 -13.53 2.87 -7.89
CA ARG A 332 -12.83 4.13 -7.64
C ARG A 332 -12.21 4.14 -6.25
N PHE A 333 -10.98 4.60 -6.16
CA PHE A 333 -10.34 4.89 -4.88
C PHE A 333 -11.01 6.10 -4.24
N LYS A 334 -11.34 6.01 -2.94
CA LYS A 334 -12.13 7.02 -2.24
C LYS A 334 -11.53 7.36 -0.88
N ILE A 335 -11.52 8.66 -0.57
CA ILE A 335 -11.26 9.20 0.77
C ILE A 335 -12.53 9.93 1.20
N ASP A 336 -13.01 9.69 2.42
CA ASP A 336 -14.25 10.26 2.93
C ASP A 336 -15.46 10.01 2.01
N GLY A 337 -15.48 8.85 1.34
CA GLY A 337 -16.52 8.44 0.38
C GLY A 337 -16.45 9.10 -0.99
N ARG A 338 -15.43 9.93 -1.24
CA ARG A 338 -15.31 10.77 -2.43
C ARG A 338 -14.19 10.28 -3.34
N PRO A 339 -14.43 10.14 -4.67
CA PRO A 339 -13.43 9.60 -5.59
C PRO A 339 -12.22 10.53 -5.65
N VAL A 340 -11.03 9.97 -5.44
CA VAL A 340 -9.78 10.75 -5.42
C VAL A 340 -9.32 11.03 -6.85
N ILE A 341 -8.95 12.29 -7.10
CA ILE A 341 -8.35 12.75 -8.34
C ILE A 341 -7.12 13.58 -7.96
N TYR A 342 -5.97 13.24 -8.55
CA TYR A 342 -4.76 14.02 -8.45
C TYR A 342 -4.64 14.94 -9.66
N GLU A 343 -4.26 16.18 -9.42
CA GLU A 343 -3.90 17.14 -10.46
C GLU A 343 -2.40 17.42 -10.35
N TRP A 344 -1.66 17.24 -11.44
CA TRP A 344 -0.23 17.58 -11.49
C TRP A 344 -0.02 19.10 -11.67
N GLY A 345 1.21 19.51 -12.02
CA GLY A 345 1.66 20.90 -11.93
C GLY A 345 1.10 21.87 -12.98
N ILE A 346 0.88 23.13 -12.58
CA ILE A 346 0.27 24.17 -13.41
C ILE A 346 1.20 25.36 -13.73
N GLY A 347 2.45 25.03 -14.03
CA GLY A 347 3.52 26.00 -14.25
C GLY A 347 3.35 26.87 -15.50
N ASP A 348 3.97 28.04 -15.46
CA ASP A 348 3.92 29.03 -16.54
C ASP A 348 4.47 28.54 -17.89
N PHE A 349 5.25 27.46 -17.94
CA PHE A 349 5.75 26.88 -19.18
C PHE A 349 4.63 26.38 -20.10
N ALA A 350 3.51 25.94 -19.54
CA ALA A 350 2.35 25.41 -20.26
C ALA A 350 1.08 26.26 -20.07
N PHE A 351 1.01 27.12 -19.05
CA PHE A 351 -0.21 27.82 -18.67
C PHE A 351 -0.07 29.34 -18.63
N THR A 352 -1.21 30.03 -18.75
CA THR A 352 -1.37 31.48 -18.58
C THR A 352 -2.66 31.78 -17.81
N ASN A 353 -2.71 32.94 -17.14
CA ASN A 353 -3.87 33.45 -16.40
C ASN A 353 -4.39 32.51 -15.29
N GLN A 354 -3.50 31.78 -14.62
CA GLN A 354 -3.83 30.86 -13.52
C GLN A 354 -4.50 31.57 -12.33
N GLY A 355 -3.99 32.76 -11.96
CA GLY A 355 -4.44 33.51 -10.79
C GLY A 355 -5.84 34.15 -10.88
N ASN A 356 -6.13 35.05 -9.94
CA ASN A 356 -7.40 35.81 -9.86
C ASN A 356 -8.66 34.93 -9.73
N GLY A 357 -8.53 33.75 -9.11
CA GLY A 357 -9.65 32.83 -8.90
C GLY A 357 -10.00 31.96 -10.09
N ASN A 358 -9.18 31.94 -11.14
CA ASN A 358 -9.46 31.13 -12.33
C ASN A 358 -9.28 29.63 -12.05
N LEU A 359 -8.28 29.24 -11.26
CA LEU A 359 -8.12 27.84 -10.85
C LEU A 359 -9.20 27.41 -9.87
N LYS A 360 -9.62 28.30 -8.97
CA LYS A 360 -10.77 28.02 -8.10
C LYS A 360 -12.03 27.72 -8.92
N LYS A 361 -12.34 28.54 -9.94
CA LYS A 361 -13.49 28.31 -10.83
C LYS A 361 -13.37 26.99 -11.60
N MET A 362 -12.17 26.62 -12.05
CA MET A 362 -11.91 25.34 -12.71
C MET A 362 -12.26 24.16 -11.79
N VAL A 363 -11.80 24.19 -10.54
CA VAL A 363 -12.09 23.16 -9.53
C VAL A 363 -13.59 23.09 -9.22
N GLU A 364 -14.24 24.24 -9.05
CA GLU A 364 -15.69 24.31 -8.82
C GLU A 364 -16.49 23.74 -10.01
N TYR A 365 -16.05 24.01 -11.24
CA TYR A 365 -16.63 23.45 -12.46
C TYR A 365 -16.51 21.93 -12.47
N VAL A 366 -15.32 21.36 -12.24
CA VAL A 366 -15.11 19.91 -12.17
C VAL A 366 -16.04 19.25 -11.14
N ARG A 367 -16.15 19.82 -9.94
CA ARG A 367 -17.06 19.32 -8.90
C ARG A 367 -18.52 19.38 -9.34
N GLN A 368 -18.94 20.49 -9.95
CA GLN A 368 -20.30 20.67 -10.44
C GLN A 368 -20.64 19.62 -11.50
N GLN A 369 -19.75 19.39 -12.47
CA GLN A 369 -19.98 18.42 -13.53
C GLN A 369 -19.99 16.98 -12.99
N ALA A 370 -19.06 16.63 -12.10
CA ALA A 370 -19.04 15.32 -11.45
C ALA A 370 -20.31 15.04 -10.63
N GLN A 371 -20.82 16.05 -9.93
CA GLN A 371 -22.05 15.94 -9.17
C GLN A 371 -23.27 15.81 -10.09
N THR A 372 -23.29 16.54 -11.20
CA THR A 372 -24.40 16.56 -12.17
C THR A 372 -24.48 15.25 -12.95
N GLU A 373 -23.35 14.76 -13.48
CA GLU A 373 -23.33 13.60 -14.37
C GLU A 373 -23.22 12.27 -13.62
N PHE A 374 -22.53 12.24 -12.47
CA PHE A 374 -22.20 11.00 -11.76
C PHE A 374 -22.67 10.97 -10.31
N GLY A 375 -23.27 12.04 -9.80
CA GLY A 375 -23.77 12.10 -8.43
C GLY A 375 -22.68 12.12 -7.36
N VAL A 376 -21.44 12.47 -7.72
CA VAL A 376 -20.27 12.42 -6.83
C VAL A 376 -19.60 13.79 -6.68
N ASN A 377 -19.00 14.02 -5.52
CA ASN A 377 -18.15 15.16 -5.27
C ASN A 377 -16.68 14.69 -5.13
N PRO A 378 -15.79 14.87 -6.13
CA PRO A 378 -14.43 14.32 -6.10
C PRO A 378 -13.58 14.90 -4.97
N PHE A 379 -12.68 14.09 -4.40
CA PHE A 379 -11.64 14.50 -3.46
C PHE A 379 -10.40 14.91 -4.25
N LEU A 380 -10.15 16.21 -4.37
CA LEU A 380 -9.11 16.76 -5.24
C LEU A 380 -7.82 17.01 -4.47
N ILE A 381 -6.74 16.37 -4.92
CA ILE A 381 -5.38 16.53 -4.39
C ILE A 381 -4.56 17.21 -5.48
N VAL A 382 -4.17 18.46 -5.28
CA VAL A 382 -3.48 19.25 -6.31
C VAL A 382 -1.99 19.38 -6.02
N ASP A 383 -1.18 19.61 -7.04
CA ASP A 383 0.21 20.00 -6.87
C ASP A 383 0.32 21.38 -6.20
N GLN A 384 1.40 21.59 -5.43
CA GLN A 384 1.69 22.83 -4.71
C GLN A 384 1.69 24.07 -5.64
N SER A 385 2.02 23.92 -6.92
CA SER A 385 1.95 25.00 -7.90
C SER A 385 0.57 25.62 -8.03
N TRP A 386 -0.52 24.85 -7.84
CA TRP A 386 -1.88 25.41 -7.91
C TRP A 386 -2.12 26.49 -6.88
N LEU A 387 -1.62 26.30 -5.65
CA LEU A 387 -1.75 27.28 -4.58
C LEU A 387 -0.79 28.46 -4.77
N SER A 388 0.39 28.20 -5.33
CA SER A 388 1.37 29.25 -5.64
C SER A 388 0.86 30.19 -6.72
N GLU A 389 0.20 29.66 -7.74
CA GLU A 389 -0.34 30.43 -8.87
C GLU A 389 -1.71 31.07 -8.58
N ASP A 390 -2.58 30.40 -7.80
CA ASP A 390 -3.87 30.93 -7.35
C ASP A 390 -4.21 30.49 -5.91
N PRO A 391 -3.85 31.31 -4.90
CA PRO A 391 -4.10 30.98 -3.50
C PRO A 391 -5.58 30.75 -3.14
N THR A 392 -6.51 31.22 -3.97
CA THR A 392 -7.96 31.04 -3.71
C THR A 392 -8.40 29.58 -3.82
N VAL A 393 -7.63 28.75 -4.53
CA VAL A 393 -7.84 27.29 -4.71
C VAL A 393 -7.85 26.55 -3.37
N ALA A 394 -7.10 27.03 -2.37
CA ALA A 394 -7.02 26.39 -1.05
C ALA A 394 -8.40 26.23 -0.36
N SER A 395 -9.40 27.03 -0.76
CA SER A 395 -10.77 26.93 -0.23
C SER A 395 -11.63 25.84 -0.87
N VAL A 396 -11.18 25.23 -1.98
CA VAL A 396 -11.98 24.31 -2.81
C VAL A 396 -11.29 22.99 -3.15
N VAL A 397 -10.07 22.75 -2.65
CA VAL A 397 -9.35 21.47 -2.77
C VAL A 397 -9.27 20.76 -1.43
N ASP A 398 -8.97 19.46 -1.45
CA ASP A 398 -8.98 18.60 -0.26
C ASP A 398 -7.58 18.18 0.21
N GLY A 399 -6.61 18.18 -0.71
CA GLY A 399 -5.22 17.87 -0.43
C GLY A 399 -4.27 18.64 -1.34
N VAL A 400 -3.02 18.75 -0.89
CA VAL A 400 -1.94 19.37 -1.68
C VAL A 400 -0.70 18.51 -1.55
N HIS A 401 -0.12 18.07 -2.67
CA HIS A 401 1.18 17.39 -2.71
C HIS A 401 2.26 18.35 -3.24
N ASN A 402 3.54 18.00 -3.10
CA ASN A 402 4.65 18.86 -3.55
C ASN A 402 5.73 18.06 -4.31
N TRP A 403 5.27 17.15 -5.17
CA TRP A 403 6.07 16.20 -5.96
C TRP A 403 7.31 15.66 -5.24
N PHE A 404 8.40 15.32 -5.92
CA PHE A 404 9.69 15.06 -5.27
C PHE A 404 10.78 15.95 -5.85
N PRO A 405 11.69 16.48 -5.01
CA PRO A 405 12.85 17.21 -5.50
C PRO A 405 13.94 16.25 -6.01
N VAL A 406 14.77 16.73 -6.94
CA VAL A 406 15.96 16.02 -7.43
C VAL A 406 17.21 16.86 -7.16
N PRO A 407 18.17 16.40 -6.32
CA PRO A 407 18.11 15.20 -5.50
C PRO A 407 17.21 15.36 -4.26
N GLY A 408 16.54 14.28 -3.84
CA GLY A 408 15.80 14.23 -2.58
C GLY A 408 14.73 13.13 -2.54
N GLY A 409 14.06 12.89 -3.66
CA GLY A 409 13.26 11.70 -3.93
C GLY A 409 11.98 11.52 -3.11
N LYS A 410 11.63 12.49 -2.26
CA LYS A 410 10.36 12.54 -1.54
C LYS A 410 9.97 13.95 -1.12
N SER A 411 8.68 14.18 -0.92
CA SER A 411 8.14 15.31 -0.19
C SER A 411 6.99 14.88 0.72
N ILE A 412 6.72 15.70 1.74
CA ILE A 412 5.53 15.60 2.58
C ILE A 412 4.97 17.00 2.70
N ASN A 413 3.73 17.18 2.28
CA ASN A 413 3.06 18.46 2.39
C ASN A 413 1.84 18.34 3.32
N THR A 414 1.74 19.24 4.28
CA THR A 414 0.63 19.27 5.24
C THR A 414 -0.43 20.26 4.76
N PHE A 415 -1.65 19.77 4.55
CA PHE A 415 -2.78 20.58 4.14
C PHE A 415 -4.03 20.20 4.95
N ASN A 416 -4.69 21.19 5.54
CA ASN A 416 -5.87 20.99 6.39
C ASN A 416 -5.70 19.89 7.46
N GLY A 417 -4.52 19.83 8.08
CA GLY A 417 -4.19 18.85 9.14
C GLY A 417 -3.94 17.42 8.64
N LYS A 418 -3.91 17.19 7.33
CA LYS A 418 -3.59 15.91 6.69
C LYS A 418 -2.27 16.03 5.94
N ASN A 419 -1.47 14.98 5.95
CA ASN A 419 -0.20 14.90 5.23
C ASN A 419 -0.39 14.15 3.91
N PHE A 420 0.12 14.73 2.81
CA PHE A 420 0.12 14.14 1.48
C PHE A 420 1.57 14.03 1.02
N ALA A 421 2.04 12.80 0.87
CA ALA A 421 3.42 12.52 0.48
C ALA A 421 3.49 12.04 -0.96
N VAL A 422 4.58 12.42 -1.63
CA VAL A 422 5.01 11.84 -2.90
C VAL A 422 6.43 11.33 -2.72
N THR A 423 6.74 10.17 -3.29
CA THR A 423 8.09 9.61 -3.27
C THR A 423 8.40 8.86 -4.56
N VAL A 424 9.65 8.55 -4.82
CA VAL A 424 10.11 7.77 -5.98
C VAL A 424 11.12 6.70 -5.52
N PRO A 425 11.22 5.52 -6.18
CA PRO A 425 12.28 4.54 -5.88
C PRO A 425 13.67 4.97 -6.39
N SER A 426 13.69 5.62 -7.55
CA SER A 426 14.85 6.11 -8.27
C SER A 426 14.39 7.06 -9.37
N PHE A 427 15.29 7.86 -9.91
CA PHE A 427 14.98 8.77 -11.01
C PHE A 427 16.24 8.97 -11.82
N ARG A 428 16.13 9.04 -13.14
CA ARG A 428 17.24 9.41 -14.01
C ARG A 428 16.70 10.04 -15.28
N PHE A 429 17.12 11.27 -15.51
CA PHE A 429 17.02 11.92 -16.81
C PHE A 429 18.36 12.61 -17.09
N ASP A 430 19.19 11.93 -17.88
CA ASP A 430 20.56 12.33 -18.17
C ASP A 430 20.72 12.47 -19.70
N VAL A 431 20.46 13.69 -20.19
CA VAL A 431 20.44 14.01 -21.62
C VAL A 431 21.04 15.40 -21.86
N GLY A 432 22.03 15.49 -22.74
CA GLY A 432 22.67 16.76 -23.12
C GLY A 432 23.32 17.44 -21.91
N SER A 433 22.81 18.61 -21.52
CA SER A 433 23.26 19.35 -20.34
C SER A 433 22.41 19.12 -19.08
N THR A 434 21.36 18.31 -19.19
CA THR A 434 20.46 17.99 -18.08
C THR A 434 20.94 16.73 -17.39
N HIS A 435 21.27 16.84 -16.10
CA HIS A 435 21.76 15.72 -15.28
C HIS A 435 20.93 15.65 -14.00
N MET A 436 19.85 14.87 -14.04
CA MET A 436 18.96 14.65 -12.90
C MET A 436 19.01 13.18 -12.51
N GLU A 437 19.38 12.88 -11.26
CA GLU A 437 19.50 11.51 -10.81
C GLU A 437 19.18 11.32 -9.32
N ILE A 438 18.47 10.23 -9.03
CA ILE A 438 18.26 9.62 -7.73
C ILE A 438 18.57 8.14 -7.88
N GLN A 439 19.65 7.69 -7.26
CA GLN A 439 20.07 6.29 -7.32
C GLN A 439 19.13 5.39 -6.50
N PRO A 440 18.77 4.19 -6.97
CA PRO A 440 17.94 3.25 -6.20
C PRO A 440 18.69 2.63 -5.01
N ASN A 441 20.03 2.60 -5.06
CA ASN A 441 20.90 2.08 -4.01
C ASN A 441 20.48 0.69 -3.52
N HIS A 442 20.38 -0.29 -4.43
CA HIS A 442 19.94 -1.65 -4.08
C HIS A 442 18.55 -1.66 -3.39
N GLY A 443 17.66 -0.78 -3.83
CA GLY A 443 16.31 -0.58 -3.28
C GLY A 443 16.26 0.21 -1.96
N GLN A 444 17.40 0.60 -1.37
CA GLN A 444 17.42 1.31 -0.09
C GLN A 444 16.73 2.67 -0.16
N THR A 445 16.82 3.36 -1.30
CA THR A 445 16.17 4.66 -1.50
C THR A 445 14.65 4.55 -1.34
N LEU A 446 14.03 3.53 -1.96
CA LEU A 446 12.59 3.30 -1.83
C LEU A 446 12.22 2.95 -0.37
N LYS A 447 13.00 2.08 0.29
CA LYS A 447 12.77 1.70 1.70
C LYS A 447 12.80 2.91 2.63
N ASP A 448 13.83 3.74 2.52
CA ASP A 448 14.00 4.94 3.35
C ASP A 448 12.89 5.95 3.11
N ASN A 449 12.48 6.12 1.84
CA ASN A 449 11.43 7.05 1.52
C ASN A 449 10.06 6.58 2.00
N LEU A 450 9.72 5.30 1.83
CA LEU A 450 8.47 4.74 2.33
C LEU A 450 8.40 4.81 3.86
N ALA A 451 9.49 4.47 4.55
CA ALA A 451 9.58 4.59 6.01
C ALA A 451 9.39 6.03 6.51
N ALA A 452 9.82 7.02 5.72
CA ALA A 452 9.66 8.43 6.06
C ALA A 452 8.26 8.98 5.75
N THR A 453 7.53 8.39 4.80
CA THR A 453 6.29 8.97 4.25
C THR A 453 5.04 8.23 4.70
N VAL A 454 4.99 6.91 4.51
CA VAL A 454 3.80 6.07 4.79
C VAL A 454 3.29 6.23 6.21
N PRO A 455 4.16 6.13 7.25
CA PRO A 455 3.66 6.11 8.61
C PRO A 455 3.09 7.45 9.06
N ILE A 456 3.35 8.58 8.38
CA ILE A 456 2.88 9.90 8.83
C ILE A 456 1.95 10.59 7.85
N SER A 457 1.63 9.96 6.71
CA SER A 457 0.84 10.57 5.62
C SER A 457 -0.52 9.92 5.47
N LEU A 458 -1.58 10.71 5.27
CA LEU A 458 -2.89 10.17 4.90
C LEU A 458 -2.76 9.36 3.61
N VAL A 459 -2.03 9.90 2.64
CA VAL A 459 -1.67 9.19 1.41
C VAL A 459 -0.19 9.37 1.13
N THR A 460 0.47 8.26 0.79
CA THR A 460 1.76 8.26 0.10
C THR A 460 1.52 7.78 -1.32
N LEU A 461 1.78 8.65 -2.29
CA LEU A 461 1.80 8.31 -3.70
C LEU A 461 3.25 8.06 -4.14
N VAL A 462 3.54 6.87 -4.67
CA VAL A 462 4.86 6.56 -5.20
C VAL A 462 4.85 6.75 -6.71
N GLU A 463 5.72 7.63 -7.19
CA GLU A 463 5.88 7.86 -8.62
C GLU A 463 6.55 6.67 -9.30
N GLY A 464 5.90 6.20 -10.36
CA GLY A 464 6.49 5.33 -11.38
C GLY A 464 6.28 3.86 -11.13
N PHE A 465 5.06 3.30 -11.21
CA PHE A 465 4.97 1.83 -11.28
C PHE A 465 5.49 1.30 -12.62
N SER A 466 5.17 2.01 -13.70
CA SER A 466 5.56 1.70 -15.08
C SER A 466 6.34 2.82 -15.76
N ASP A 467 6.84 3.80 -15.00
CA ASP A 467 7.62 4.92 -15.53
C ASP A 467 9.08 4.50 -15.78
N TRP A 468 9.29 3.82 -16.90
CA TRP A 468 10.61 3.44 -17.35
C TRP A 468 11.32 4.62 -18.00
N GLU A 469 10.58 5.57 -18.59
CA GLU A 469 11.13 6.73 -19.27
C GLU A 469 12.07 7.55 -18.37
N GLU A 470 11.76 7.63 -17.08
CA GLU A 470 12.53 8.37 -16.07
C GLU A 470 13.30 7.47 -15.08
N ASN A 471 13.43 6.17 -15.38
CA ASN A 471 14.01 5.17 -14.48
C ASN A 471 13.34 5.11 -13.07
N ALA A 472 12.03 5.35 -13.00
CA ALA A 472 11.25 5.31 -11.76
C ALA A 472 10.40 4.05 -11.58
N ALA A 473 10.23 3.21 -12.62
CA ALA A 473 9.44 1.97 -12.62
C ALA A 473 9.71 1.06 -11.40
N MET A 474 8.64 0.47 -10.86
CA MET A 474 8.61 -0.46 -9.72
C MET A 474 8.06 -1.84 -10.06
N TRP A 475 7.71 -2.07 -11.33
CA TRP A 475 7.35 -3.39 -11.84
C TRP A 475 8.46 -4.41 -11.60
N ARG A 476 8.22 -5.68 -11.93
CA ARG A 476 9.31 -6.66 -11.88
C ARG A 476 10.43 -6.26 -12.85
N GLY A 477 11.66 -6.14 -12.35
CA GLY A 477 12.82 -5.87 -13.19
C GLY A 477 13.21 -7.10 -14.01
N ARG A 478 13.64 -6.89 -15.25
CA ARG A 478 14.18 -7.98 -16.09
C ARG A 478 15.38 -8.66 -15.44
N ASP A 479 15.68 -9.88 -15.90
CA ASP A 479 16.90 -10.59 -15.51
C ASP A 479 18.16 -9.78 -15.88
N GLY A 480 19.12 -9.72 -14.94
CA GLY A 480 20.40 -9.04 -15.15
C GLY A 480 21.11 -8.70 -13.83
N THR A 481 22.33 -8.20 -13.94
CA THR A 481 23.07 -7.68 -12.78
C THR A 481 22.51 -6.32 -12.36
N TYR A 482 22.70 -5.93 -11.09
CA TYR A 482 22.32 -4.60 -10.60
C TYR A 482 22.86 -3.45 -11.47
N ALA A 483 24.08 -3.59 -12.03
CA ALA A 483 24.65 -2.57 -12.91
C ALA A 483 23.89 -2.41 -14.25
N GLN A 484 23.16 -3.44 -14.69
CA GLN A 484 22.38 -3.44 -15.93
C GLN A 484 20.91 -3.08 -15.72
N THR A 485 20.39 -3.35 -14.52
CA THR A 485 18.95 -3.32 -14.25
C THR A 485 18.55 -2.31 -13.19
N TRP A 486 19.45 -1.95 -12.27
CA TRP A 486 19.15 -1.30 -10.98
C TRP A 486 18.32 -2.15 -10.01
N TYR A 487 18.22 -3.45 -10.27
CA TYR A 487 17.54 -4.43 -9.43
C TYR A 487 18.54 -5.51 -9.00
N ASP A 488 18.46 -5.93 -7.73
CA ASP A 488 19.20 -7.10 -7.23
C ASP A 488 18.51 -8.41 -7.57
N TYR A 489 17.19 -8.36 -7.79
CA TYR A 489 16.36 -9.46 -8.25
C TYR A 489 15.01 -8.92 -8.76
N PRO A 490 14.31 -9.65 -9.65
CA PRO A 490 13.11 -9.17 -10.32
C PRO A 490 12.03 -8.56 -9.42
N ASN A 491 11.61 -9.23 -8.34
CA ASN A 491 10.51 -8.78 -7.48
C ASN A 491 10.88 -7.66 -6.48
N GLN A 492 12.10 -7.13 -6.49
CA GLN A 492 12.64 -6.27 -5.42
C GLN A 492 11.74 -5.08 -5.08
N MET A 493 11.34 -4.27 -6.07
CA MET A 493 10.56 -3.06 -5.80
C MET A 493 9.13 -3.37 -5.34
N ILE A 494 8.49 -4.38 -5.94
CA ILE A 494 7.18 -4.91 -5.52
C ILE A 494 7.22 -5.42 -4.08
N ASN A 495 8.27 -6.17 -3.73
CA ASN A 495 8.47 -6.67 -2.37
C ASN A 495 8.61 -5.52 -1.38
N ILE A 496 9.41 -4.50 -1.70
CA ILE A 496 9.58 -3.30 -0.87
C ILE A 496 8.25 -2.58 -0.67
N LEU A 497 7.47 -2.33 -1.73
CA LEU A 497 6.14 -1.72 -1.61
C LEU A 497 5.23 -2.51 -0.65
N ARG A 498 5.23 -3.84 -0.76
CA ARG A 498 4.41 -4.73 0.08
C ARG A 498 4.72 -4.57 1.56
N GLN A 499 6.00 -4.37 1.94
CA GLN A 499 6.40 -4.20 3.34
C GLN A 499 5.69 -3.00 4.02
N PHE A 500 5.28 -2.01 3.23
CA PHE A 500 4.58 -0.81 3.69
C PHE A 500 3.09 -0.79 3.33
N SER A 501 2.57 -1.88 2.75
CA SER A 501 1.14 -2.03 2.49
C SER A 501 0.34 -2.21 3.78
N ARG A 502 -0.99 -2.22 3.67
CA ARG A 502 -1.89 -2.50 4.80
C ARG A 502 -1.91 -3.96 5.24
N ASP A 503 -1.53 -4.86 4.34
CA ASP A 503 -1.48 -6.29 4.61
C ASP A 503 -0.12 -6.85 4.13
N PRO A 504 0.98 -6.50 4.82
CA PRO A 504 2.32 -6.91 4.41
C PRO A 504 2.56 -8.42 4.51
N PHE A 505 1.72 -9.13 5.28
CA PHE A 505 1.79 -10.58 5.50
C PHE A 505 0.43 -11.24 5.21
N PRO A 506 -0.01 -11.26 3.94
CA PRO A 506 -1.35 -11.69 3.59
C PRO A 506 -1.54 -13.19 3.89
N SER A 507 -2.68 -13.51 4.48
CA SER A 507 -3.09 -14.91 4.75
C SER A 507 -3.46 -15.71 3.49
N ALA A 508 -3.58 -15.03 2.34
CA ALA A 508 -3.88 -15.61 1.05
C ALA A 508 -2.94 -15.01 -0.03
N LEU A 509 -1.63 -15.18 0.18
CA LEU A 509 -0.61 -14.87 -0.80
C LEU A 509 -0.72 -15.85 -1.97
N ARG A 510 -0.70 -15.33 -3.20
CA ARG A 510 -0.50 -16.09 -4.43
C ARG A 510 0.78 -15.59 -5.09
N VAL A 511 1.64 -16.52 -5.50
CA VAL A 511 2.92 -16.23 -6.17
C VAL A 511 2.95 -17.01 -7.47
N GLU A 512 3.03 -16.30 -8.59
CA GLU A 512 2.99 -16.89 -9.92
C GLU A 512 4.34 -17.56 -10.25
N ALA A 513 4.32 -18.71 -10.93
CA ALA A 513 5.52 -19.50 -11.20
C ALA A 513 6.51 -18.75 -12.09
N GLU A 514 5.97 -18.04 -13.09
CA GLU A 514 6.69 -17.18 -14.01
C GLU A 514 7.26 -15.92 -13.36
N SER A 515 7.00 -15.67 -12.08
CA SER A 515 7.56 -14.52 -11.37
C SER A 515 8.85 -14.83 -10.62
N ALA A 516 9.44 -16.02 -10.77
CA ALA A 516 10.64 -16.43 -10.03
C ALA A 516 11.80 -15.42 -10.15
N ASP A 517 12.43 -15.11 -9.01
CA ASP A 517 13.58 -14.20 -8.91
C ASP A 517 14.89 -14.84 -9.36
N ALA A 518 14.96 -16.15 -9.24
CA ALA A 518 16.04 -16.98 -9.73
C ALA A 518 15.48 -18.36 -10.10
N TYR A 519 16.15 -19.04 -11.00
CA TYR A 519 15.76 -20.38 -11.45
C TYR A 519 16.97 -21.17 -11.90
N SER A 520 16.81 -22.49 -11.94
CA SER A 520 17.69 -23.38 -12.70
C SER A 520 16.86 -24.08 -13.74
N ASP A 521 17.18 -23.79 -14.99
CA ASP A 521 16.68 -24.48 -16.18
C ASP A 521 17.84 -25.28 -16.77
N THR A 522 17.60 -26.55 -17.08
CA THR A 522 18.61 -27.44 -17.66
C THR A 522 18.51 -27.53 -19.17
N THR A 523 17.47 -26.91 -19.74
CA THR A 523 17.25 -26.78 -21.17
C THR A 523 17.56 -25.36 -21.64
N ALA A 524 17.91 -25.21 -22.91
CA ALA A 524 18.38 -23.95 -23.45
C ALA A 524 17.23 -23.14 -24.04
N GLY A 525 17.07 -21.91 -23.57
CA GLY A 525 16.05 -20.95 -23.99
C GLY A 525 14.66 -21.30 -23.49
N ASN A 526 13.83 -20.28 -23.32
CA ASN A 526 12.40 -20.43 -23.11
C ASN A 526 11.72 -20.99 -24.38
N VAL A 527 11.45 -22.29 -24.38
CA VAL A 527 10.86 -23.08 -25.48
C VAL A 527 9.51 -22.55 -25.92
N PHE A 528 8.72 -22.01 -24.99
CA PHE A 528 7.42 -21.42 -25.30
C PHE A 528 7.53 -19.96 -25.75
N GLY A 529 8.57 -19.24 -25.32
CA GLY A 529 8.93 -17.91 -25.81
C GLY A 529 8.06 -16.76 -25.27
N PHE A 530 7.29 -16.97 -24.20
CA PHE A 530 6.42 -15.94 -23.62
C PHE A 530 7.01 -15.31 -22.35
N TYR A 531 6.42 -14.18 -21.94
CA TYR A 531 6.61 -13.49 -20.67
C TYR A 531 8.00 -12.89 -20.41
N ARG A 532 9.11 -13.62 -20.55
CA ARG A 532 10.45 -13.13 -20.17
C ARG A 532 11.55 -13.56 -21.15
N ASP A 533 12.71 -12.91 -21.04
CA ASP A 533 13.96 -13.39 -21.62
C ASP A 533 14.54 -14.53 -20.77
N GLY A 534 15.58 -15.19 -21.30
CA GLY A 534 16.30 -16.24 -20.60
C GLY A 534 15.77 -17.64 -20.89
N ASP A 535 16.14 -18.57 -20.01
CA ASP A 535 15.92 -19.99 -20.24
C ASP A 535 14.58 -20.47 -19.69
N LEU A 536 13.96 -19.77 -18.72
CA LEU A 536 12.76 -20.33 -18.09
C LEU A 536 11.59 -20.47 -19.06
N ASP A 537 11.14 -21.71 -19.22
CA ASP A 537 10.03 -22.14 -20.06
C ASP A 537 8.65 -21.66 -19.59
N VAL A 538 8.29 -20.43 -19.98
CA VAL A 538 7.00 -19.81 -19.64
C VAL A 538 6.02 -19.88 -20.80
N GLY A 539 4.89 -20.55 -20.59
CA GLY A 539 3.79 -20.68 -21.56
C GLY A 539 2.47 -20.10 -21.06
N GLU A 540 1.49 -19.92 -21.94
CA GLU A 540 0.14 -19.55 -21.56
C GLU A 540 -0.56 -20.69 -20.81
N THR A 541 -1.28 -20.33 -19.74
CA THR A 541 -2.09 -21.31 -19.00
C THR A 541 -3.56 -21.29 -19.43
N GLY A 542 -4.14 -22.48 -19.55
CA GLY A 542 -5.57 -22.70 -19.71
C GLY A 542 -6.34 -22.77 -18.39
N ASP A 543 -5.69 -22.48 -17.25
CA ASP A 543 -6.35 -22.47 -15.94
C ASP A 543 -7.33 -21.30 -15.79
N THR A 544 -8.17 -21.39 -14.77
CA THR A 544 -9.11 -20.31 -14.44
C THR A 544 -8.36 -19.03 -14.07
N GLY A 545 -8.72 -17.92 -14.71
CA GLY A 545 -8.06 -16.61 -14.54
C GLY A 545 -6.97 -16.33 -15.58
N GLY A 546 -6.59 -17.30 -16.41
CA GLY A 546 -5.54 -17.13 -17.42
C GLY A 546 -4.16 -16.86 -16.79
N GLY A 547 -3.31 -16.16 -17.54
CA GLY A 547 -1.92 -15.87 -17.14
C GLY A 547 -0.94 -16.88 -17.73
N TRP A 548 0.04 -17.28 -16.92
CA TRP A 548 1.18 -18.04 -17.39
C TRP A 548 1.43 -19.28 -16.52
N ASN A 549 2.13 -20.26 -17.07
CA ASN A 549 2.68 -21.35 -16.32
C ASN A 549 4.15 -21.55 -16.69
N VAL A 550 4.91 -22.13 -15.77
CA VAL A 550 6.21 -22.72 -16.08
C VAL A 550 5.96 -24.17 -16.50
N GLY A 551 6.56 -24.60 -17.60
CA GLY A 551 6.39 -25.94 -18.17
C GLY A 551 7.70 -26.51 -18.68
N ASN A 552 7.63 -27.56 -19.51
CA ASN A 552 8.81 -28.25 -20.07
C ASN A 552 9.88 -28.63 -19.01
N ILE A 553 9.42 -28.80 -17.76
CA ILE A 553 10.27 -28.98 -16.58
C ILE A 553 11.02 -30.30 -16.67
N ALA A 554 12.34 -30.23 -16.48
CA ALA A 554 13.22 -31.39 -16.32
C ALA A 554 13.44 -31.73 -14.83
N PRO A 555 13.77 -33.01 -14.52
CA PRO A 555 14.09 -33.40 -13.16
C PRO A 555 15.28 -32.62 -12.57
N GLY A 556 15.10 -32.08 -11.36
CA GLY A 556 16.13 -31.36 -10.61
C GLY A 556 16.12 -29.84 -10.79
N GLU A 557 15.28 -29.31 -11.67
CA GLU A 557 15.09 -27.87 -11.86
C GLU A 557 14.41 -27.22 -10.65
N TRP A 558 14.53 -25.90 -10.54
CA TRP A 558 13.93 -25.17 -9.44
C TRP A 558 13.59 -23.72 -9.79
N LEU A 559 12.62 -23.19 -9.06
CA LEU A 559 12.19 -21.79 -9.06
C LEU A 559 12.38 -21.21 -7.66
N GLU A 560 12.88 -19.98 -7.54
CA GLU A 560 13.12 -19.33 -6.25
C GLU A 560 12.58 -17.91 -6.21
N TRP A 561 11.99 -17.54 -5.08
CA TRP A 561 11.51 -16.20 -4.75
C TRP A 561 12.16 -15.71 -3.48
N LYS A 562 12.57 -14.44 -3.47
CA LYS A 562 13.22 -13.78 -2.35
C LYS A 562 12.23 -12.90 -1.60
N GLU A 563 12.52 -12.67 -0.32
CA GLU A 563 11.74 -11.79 0.57
C GLU A 563 10.23 -12.08 0.58
N VAL A 564 9.84 -13.35 0.58
CA VAL A 564 8.43 -13.77 0.69
C VAL A 564 7.95 -13.56 2.14
N PRO A 565 6.85 -12.81 2.37
CA PRO A 565 6.34 -12.56 3.71
C PRO A 565 5.52 -13.74 4.22
N LEU A 566 6.13 -14.60 5.03
CA LEU A 566 5.45 -15.74 5.67
C LEU A 566 5.55 -15.61 7.18
N GLN A 567 4.43 -15.82 7.88
CA GLN A 567 4.39 -15.75 9.33
C GLN A 567 3.40 -16.74 9.94
N GLY A 568 3.67 -17.18 11.16
CA GLY A 568 2.84 -18.18 11.84
C GLY A 568 2.89 -19.53 11.15
N THR A 569 1.85 -20.35 11.33
CA THR A 569 1.74 -21.66 10.67
C THR A 569 1.04 -21.52 9.33
N VAL A 570 1.73 -21.96 8.27
CA VAL A 570 1.37 -21.72 6.88
C VAL A 570 1.38 -23.06 6.12
N THR A 571 0.41 -23.27 5.23
CA THR A 571 0.40 -24.48 4.38
C THR A 571 0.63 -24.08 2.94
N LEU A 572 1.86 -24.30 2.47
CA LEU A 572 2.21 -24.00 1.09
C LEU A 572 1.50 -24.99 0.16
N LYS A 573 0.82 -24.46 -0.85
CA LYS A 573 0.09 -25.23 -1.87
C LYS A 573 0.57 -24.83 -3.25
N VAL A 574 0.58 -25.77 -4.18
CA VAL A 574 1.02 -25.54 -5.56
C VAL A 574 -0.08 -25.93 -6.54
N ARG A 575 -0.29 -25.10 -7.56
CA ARG A 575 -1.25 -25.32 -8.65
C ARG A 575 -0.52 -25.94 -9.83
N VAL A 576 -0.77 -27.21 -10.10
CA VAL A 576 -0.02 -28.02 -11.09
C VAL A 576 -0.93 -28.72 -12.09
N ALA A 577 -0.40 -29.04 -13.26
CA ALA A 577 -1.04 -29.87 -14.27
C ALA A 577 -0.07 -30.93 -14.82
N THR A 578 -0.51 -32.18 -14.91
CA THR A 578 0.25 -33.27 -15.52
C THR A 578 -0.66 -34.44 -15.90
N PRO A 579 -0.49 -35.05 -17.09
CA PRO A 579 -1.15 -36.31 -17.44
C PRO A 579 -0.43 -37.54 -16.83
N ASN A 580 0.63 -37.33 -16.06
CA ASN A 580 1.50 -38.39 -15.57
C ASN A 580 1.33 -38.61 -14.06
N SER A 581 1.37 -39.87 -13.63
CA SER A 581 1.30 -40.22 -12.21
C SER A 581 2.70 -40.25 -11.57
N GLY A 582 2.77 -40.01 -10.25
CA GLY A 582 3.99 -40.25 -9.46
C GLY A 582 5.07 -39.17 -9.58
N LYS A 583 4.77 -38.03 -10.22
CA LYS A 583 5.67 -36.87 -10.27
C LYS A 583 5.78 -36.24 -8.88
N ARG A 584 6.93 -35.65 -8.56
CA ARG A 584 7.17 -35.09 -7.23
C ARG A 584 7.84 -33.72 -7.29
N LEU A 585 7.56 -32.93 -6.26
CA LEU A 585 8.22 -31.66 -5.97
C LEU A 585 8.34 -31.46 -4.46
N ARG A 586 9.03 -30.40 -4.04
CA ARG A 586 9.02 -29.95 -2.64
C ARG A 586 9.32 -28.45 -2.55
N PHE A 587 8.86 -27.84 -1.47
CA PHE A 587 9.37 -26.53 -1.06
C PHE A 587 10.64 -26.67 -0.23
N VAL A 588 11.59 -25.76 -0.45
CA VAL A 588 12.76 -25.53 0.40
C VAL A 588 12.69 -24.07 0.84
N VAL A 589 12.60 -23.84 2.15
CA VAL A 589 12.46 -22.49 2.70
C VAL A 589 13.67 -22.18 3.57
N ASP A 590 14.38 -21.10 3.27
CA ASP A 590 15.65 -20.72 3.91
C ASP A 590 16.68 -21.86 3.94
N GLY A 591 16.75 -22.62 2.84
CA GLY A 591 17.63 -23.78 2.71
C GLY A 591 17.15 -25.05 3.44
N VAL A 592 16.02 -25.01 4.14
CA VAL A 592 15.44 -26.16 4.83
C VAL A 592 14.39 -26.83 3.95
N ALA A 593 14.67 -28.08 3.55
CA ALA A 593 13.74 -28.86 2.73
C ALA A 593 12.50 -29.29 3.52
N GLY A 594 11.33 -29.00 2.96
CA GLY A 594 10.05 -29.54 3.39
C GLY A 594 9.79 -30.96 2.86
N PRO A 595 8.57 -31.49 3.05
CA PRO A 595 8.22 -32.82 2.58
C PRO A 595 8.19 -32.91 1.06
N THR A 596 8.69 -34.03 0.51
CA THR A 596 8.46 -34.37 -0.89
C THR A 596 7.02 -34.76 -1.11
N THR A 597 6.37 -34.04 -2.02
CA THR A 597 4.94 -34.18 -2.31
C THR A 597 4.77 -34.86 -3.65
N THR A 598 3.94 -35.92 -3.68
CA THR A 598 3.56 -36.60 -4.93
C THR A 598 2.37 -35.88 -5.57
N LEU A 599 2.48 -35.59 -6.85
CA LEU A 599 1.47 -34.89 -7.63
C LEU A 599 0.42 -35.88 -8.16
N PRO A 600 -0.87 -35.49 -8.18
CA PRO A 600 -1.90 -36.28 -8.82
C PRO A 600 -1.75 -36.24 -10.34
N ASN A 601 -2.18 -37.31 -11.00
CA ASN A 601 -2.47 -37.23 -12.44
C ASN A 601 -3.72 -36.36 -12.61
N THR A 602 -3.55 -35.20 -13.22
CA THR A 602 -4.63 -34.24 -13.43
C THR A 602 -5.40 -34.46 -14.73
N GLY A 603 -4.93 -35.40 -15.58
CA GLY A 603 -5.57 -35.78 -16.84
C GLY A 603 -5.10 -35.01 -18.07
N GLY A 604 -4.27 -33.97 -17.92
CA GLY A 604 -3.77 -33.19 -19.05
C GLY A 604 -2.80 -32.07 -18.65
N TRP A 605 -2.07 -31.55 -19.63
CA TRP A 605 -1.06 -30.49 -19.46
C TRP A 605 -1.63 -29.12 -19.07
N GLN A 606 -2.92 -28.90 -19.32
CA GLN A 606 -3.63 -27.65 -19.02
C GLN A 606 -4.84 -27.90 -18.12
N THR A 607 -4.88 -29.06 -17.46
CA THR A 607 -5.91 -29.40 -16.46
C THR A 607 -5.28 -29.31 -15.09
N TYR A 608 -5.62 -28.29 -14.31
CA TYR A 608 -4.90 -27.99 -13.08
C TYR A 608 -5.61 -28.48 -11.83
N GLN A 609 -4.81 -28.92 -10.86
CA GLN A 609 -5.22 -29.23 -9.49
C GLN A 609 -4.32 -28.53 -8.49
N THR A 610 -4.87 -28.17 -7.33
CA THR A 610 -4.11 -27.57 -6.22
C THR A 610 -3.71 -28.67 -5.25
N VAL A 611 -2.43 -28.73 -4.92
CA VAL A 611 -1.83 -29.76 -4.08
C VAL A 611 -1.19 -29.11 -2.85
N ASN A 612 -1.52 -29.61 -1.65
CA ASN A 612 -0.82 -29.20 -0.44
C ASN A 612 0.59 -29.79 -0.44
N ALA A 613 1.61 -28.93 -0.36
CA ALA A 613 3.01 -29.32 -0.51
C ALA A 613 3.86 -29.08 0.75
N GLY A 614 3.20 -28.96 1.91
CA GLY A 614 3.84 -28.91 3.22
C GLY A 614 3.26 -27.84 4.14
N THR A 615 3.41 -28.05 5.44
CA THR A 615 3.08 -27.06 6.47
C THR A 615 4.37 -26.62 7.17
N PHE A 616 4.55 -25.32 7.30
CA PHE A 616 5.73 -24.67 7.84
C PHE A 616 5.33 -23.69 8.95
N THR A 617 6.25 -23.37 9.85
CA THR A 617 6.02 -22.39 10.91
C THR A 617 7.12 -21.33 10.85
N PHE A 618 6.70 -20.07 10.84
CA PHE A 618 7.56 -18.92 10.69
C PHE A 618 7.37 -17.95 11.86
N PRO A 619 8.43 -17.22 12.28
CA PRO A 619 8.28 -16.07 13.18
C PRO A 619 7.25 -15.06 12.67
N SER A 620 6.72 -14.22 13.56
CA SER A 620 5.87 -13.10 13.12
C SER A 620 6.72 -12.07 12.38
N GLY A 621 6.20 -11.52 11.28
CA GLY A 621 6.86 -10.42 10.57
C GLY A 621 8.14 -10.78 9.82
N SER A 622 8.34 -12.06 9.44
CA SER A 622 9.58 -12.53 8.79
C SER A 622 9.46 -12.76 7.28
N TYR A 623 10.55 -12.47 6.57
CA TYR A 623 10.67 -12.63 5.13
C TYR A 623 11.61 -13.80 4.81
N HIS A 624 11.27 -14.60 3.81
CA HIS A 624 11.91 -15.88 3.56
C HIS A 624 12.32 -16.04 2.09
N THR A 625 13.40 -16.77 1.85
CA THR A 625 13.69 -17.30 0.51
C THR A 625 12.92 -18.60 0.34
N VAL A 626 12.01 -18.64 -0.63
CA VAL A 626 11.18 -19.81 -0.92
C VAL A 626 11.60 -20.37 -2.26
N ARG A 627 12.03 -21.62 -2.27
CA ARG A 627 12.36 -22.37 -3.48
C ARG A 627 11.38 -23.52 -3.68
N LEU A 628 10.89 -23.69 -4.90
CA LEU A 628 10.18 -24.87 -5.36
C LEU A 628 11.16 -25.73 -6.15
N GLU A 629 11.49 -26.91 -5.63
CA GLU A 629 12.34 -27.88 -6.32
C GLU A 629 11.48 -28.94 -7.02
N MET A 630 11.68 -29.08 -8.33
CA MET A 630 11.01 -30.07 -9.17
C MET A 630 11.84 -31.36 -9.15
N ILE A 631 11.49 -32.27 -8.24
CA ILE A 631 12.23 -33.54 -8.06
C ILE A 631 12.17 -34.40 -9.32
N ASP A 632 11.01 -34.44 -9.96
CA ASP A 632 10.80 -35.06 -11.26
C ASP A 632 10.39 -33.97 -12.28
N GLY A 633 10.36 -34.31 -13.57
CA GLY A 633 9.86 -33.44 -14.65
C GLY A 633 8.48 -33.84 -15.19
N ASP A 634 8.11 -33.31 -16.35
CA ASP A 634 6.85 -33.60 -17.07
C ASP A 634 5.57 -33.14 -16.34
N PHE A 635 5.59 -31.93 -15.80
CA PHE A 635 4.39 -31.23 -15.30
C PHE A 635 4.53 -29.72 -15.52
N ASN A 636 3.40 -29.02 -15.45
CA ASN A 636 3.33 -27.56 -15.46
C ASN A 636 3.02 -27.03 -14.06
N VAL A 637 3.62 -25.90 -13.70
CA VAL A 637 3.35 -25.16 -12.46
C VAL A 637 2.78 -23.80 -12.85
N ASN A 638 1.57 -23.49 -12.36
CA ASN A 638 0.92 -22.19 -12.60
C ASN A 638 1.35 -21.19 -11.50
N TYR A 639 1.01 -21.47 -10.25
CA TYR A 639 1.35 -20.63 -9.10
C TYR A 639 1.41 -21.47 -7.84
N TRP A 640 1.83 -20.85 -6.74
CA TRP A 640 1.68 -21.40 -5.40
C TRP A 640 1.04 -20.39 -4.44
N THR A 641 0.48 -20.89 -3.34
CA THR A 641 -0.17 -20.08 -2.30
C THR A 641 0.30 -20.47 -0.91
N ASN A 642 0.12 -19.59 0.08
CA ASN A 642 0.40 -19.85 1.49
C ASN A 642 -0.82 -20.37 2.28
#